data_AF-A0A953TFK5-F1
#
_entry.id   AF-A0A953TFK5-F1
#
_cell.length_a   1.000
_cell.length_b   1.000
_cell.length_c   1.000
_cell.angle_alpha   90.00
_cell.angle_beta   90.00
_cell.angle_gamma   90.00
#
_symmetry.space_group_name_H-M   'P 1'
#
loop_
_entity.id
_entity.type
_entity.pdbx_description
1 polymer ?
#
loop_
_entity_poly.entity_id
_entity_poly.type
_entity_poly.pdbx_seq_one_letter_code
_entity_poly.pdbx_strand_id
1 'polypeptide(L)'
;MERTTQPDVRQARKAEEPARPRAAQKRAATPDGHLAQLAAMMNGDSHAQRKDELPGNARVQSLMSLAAEINQGAPPQLSGDPVNSDAAAAREPVQRQENGTGESAGISFFPAISGPAPVQLKLPSIQEFVHSIDQEQAQKEQIDRILIFLAQYLEEKNKKQPNIQILFAYIDFLDTSINQWFDVHKEPDMKKVANGPYLLHLHEEVAMEHERLVEIAYQNPDKVIPVNLATLSVEEAVAVHRIWKPIVSGSGNISVVGTSDFQKKMYANLARLLQGSYGRAMIEYLDGGEVKTSNRTTIGANFDETFARHGTKGEPKGSYAFPRASLTDDEDKSSDVIVEKVDKHYPVAVTRDDINRLMLAGAPGVNHKGVSYTFGTGGGSLVKIVEEGGKSLTDKQLNQILTPSYLTLGHELGHAMRNRGGASFAHAGSGTFDKLLLEEEGSTDAQARTLWTDPEEIVNITSSENKLRQEHLLTERNYHATQDVVAGTKFQQALNTLLNKVPEPKYVSGSHAWQTQIAPVINDPDWTPEKLTERLRLLPAIENSVLPVARKKYAIEKQLTDLRQKHKSLISRDDFMKIKEVREVLSNLRTENWDEGRCQLKVNQVTKMMNDKAWWRKVKIGGAIFASLAAIGVGVYLKYFSGN
;
A
#
# COMPACT_ATOMS: atom_id res chain seq x y z
N MET A 1 -2.69 45.05 41.62
CA MET A 1 -2.60 44.15 40.45
C MET A 1 -3.09 42.79 40.90
N GLU A 2 -4.26 42.44 40.40
CA GLU A 2 -5.14 41.38 40.89
C GLU A 2 -4.59 39.99 40.57
N ARG A 3 -4.52 39.16 41.62
CA ARG A 3 -4.36 37.71 41.52
C ARG A 3 -5.75 37.09 41.36
N THR A 4 -6.01 36.46 40.23
CA THR A 4 -7.20 35.65 39.98
C THR A 4 -6.93 34.21 40.43
N THR A 5 -7.59 33.81 41.50
CA THR A 5 -7.72 32.43 41.98
C THR A 5 -8.78 31.69 41.17
N GLN A 6 -8.43 30.53 40.61
CA GLN A 6 -9.40 29.58 40.06
C GLN A 6 -9.99 28.72 41.20
N PRO A 7 -11.32 28.41 41.18
CA PRO A 7 -11.92 27.54 42.17
C PRO A 7 -11.79 26.05 41.80
N ASP A 8 -11.48 25.29 42.83
CA ASP A 8 -11.48 23.82 42.94
C ASP A 8 -12.92 23.29 42.82
N VAL A 9 -13.18 22.42 41.85
CA VAL A 9 -14.45 21.67 41.73
C VAL A 9 -14.14 20.17 41.81
N ARG A 10 -14.09 19.67 43.05
CA ARG A 10 -14.31 18.27 43.36
C ARG A 10 -15.81 17.97 43.23
N GLN A 11 -16.19 17.30 42.15
CA GLN A 11 -17.45 16.54 42.10
C GLN A 11 -17.14 15.06 41.86
N ALA A 12 -17.49 14.27 42.88
CA ALA A 12 -17.43 12.82 42.88
C ALA A 12 -18.39 12.25 41.82
N ARG A 13 -17.82 11.57 40.82
CA ARG A 13 -18.56 10.59 40.00
C ARG A 13 -18.24 9.20 40.52
N LYS A 14 -19.27 8.60 41.10
CA LYS A 14 -19.36 7.18 41.46
C LYS A 14 -19.28 6.39 40.15
N ALA A 15 -18.18 5.69 39.92
CA ALA A 15 -18.01 4.83 38.75
C ALA A 15 -18.83 3.56 38.95
N GLU A 16 -19.82 3.35 38.08
CA GLU A 16 -20.44 2.04 37.88
C GLU A 16 -19.43 1.14 37.15
N GLU A 17 -19.24 -0.04 37.73
CA GLU A 17 -18.36 -1.11 37.28
C GLU A 17 -18.86 -1.67 35.92
N PRO A 18 -18.05 -1.65 34.84
CA PRO A 18 -18.48 -2.24 33.59
C PRO A 18 -18.52 -3.77 33.71
N ALA A 19 -19.67 -4.34 33.37
CA ALA A 19 -19.91 -5.79 33.34
C ALA A 19 -18.85 -6.49 32.46
N ARG A 20 -18.20 -7.51 33.04
CA ARG A 20 -17.28 -8.41 32.34
C ARG A 20 -17.95 -8.97 31.08
N PRO A 21 -17.32 -8.88 29.89
CA PRO A 21 -17.79 -9.62 28.73
C PRO A 21 -17.68 -11.12 29.01
N ARG A 22 -18.77 -11.85 28.79
CA ARG A 22 -18.80 -13.32 28.80
C ARG A 22 -17.78 -13.83 27.80
N ALA A 23 -16.84 -14.65 28.28
CA ALA A 23 -15.93 -15.40 27.44
C ALA A 23 -16.73 -16.20 26.41
N ALA A 24 -16.46 -15.97 25.12
CA ALA A 24 -16.97 -16.81 24.05
C ALA A 24 -16.47 -18.24 24.30
N GLN A 25 -17.40 -19.18 24.50
CA GLN A 25 -17.10 -20.60 24.53
C GLN A 25 -16.57 -21.01 23.16
N LYS A 26 -15.24 -21.07 23.02
CA LYS A 26 -14.59 -21.80 21.92
C LYS A 26 -14.98 -23.27 22.07
N ARG A 27 -15.86 -23.76 21.20
CA ARG A 27 -16.08 -25.20 21.02
C ARG A 27 -14.79 -25.78 20.46
N ALA A 28 -14.17 -26.69 21.20
CA ALA A 28 -13.06 -27.49 20.72
C ALA A 28 -13.59 -28.50 19.69
N ALA A 29 -13.69 -28.07 18.42
CA ALA A 29 -13.70 -29.00 17.32
C ALA A 29 -12.27 -29.49 17.09
N THR A 30 -12.09 -30.80 16.96
CA THR A 30 -10.78 -31.41 16.66
C THR A 30 -10.29 -30.90 15.30
N PRO A 31 -9.13 -30.23 15.20
CA PRO A 31 -8.65 -29.57 13.97
C PRO A 31 -8.50 -30.50 12.76
N ASP A 32 -8.32 -31.80 12.97
CA ASP A 32 -8.01 -32.76 11.90
C ASP A 32 -9.20 -33.04 10.95
N GLY A 33 -10.43 -32.69 11.33
CA GLY A 33 -11.61 -32.86 10.48
C GLY A 33 -11.90 -31.69 9.53
N HIS A 34 -11.31 -30.52 9.77
CA HIS A 34 -11.70 -29.28 9.10
C HIS A 34 -11.23 -29.20 7.65
N LEU A 35 -9.94 -29.44 7.37
CA LEU A 35 -9.42 -29.47 5.98
C LEU A 35 -10.13 -30.53 5.11
N ALA A 36 -10.48 -31.68 5.69
CA ALA A 36 -11.21 -32.74 4.99
C ALA A 36 -12.68 -32.34 4.73
N GLN A 37 -13.34 -31.69 5.70
CA GLN A 37 -14.67 -31.11 5.51
C GLN A 37 -14.66 -30.02 4.45
N LEU A 38 -13.62 -29.19 4.46
CA LEU A 38 -13.42 -28.09 3.54
C LEU A 38 -13.20 -28.60 2.10
N ALA A 39 -12.41 -29.66 1.93
CA ALA A 39 -12.28 -30.37 0.65
C ALA A 39 -13.60 -31.01 0.20
N ALA A 40 -14.38 -31.58 1.13
CA ALA A 40 -15.70 -32.14 0.81
C ALA A 40 -16.71 -31.06 0.38
N MET A 41 -16.65 -29.87 0.96
CA MET A 41 -17.51 -28.74 0.59
C MET A 41 -17.20 -28.18 -0.81
N MET A 42 -15.92 -28.11 -1.21
CA MET A 42 -15.56 -27.70 -2.58
C MET A 42 -15.98 -28.71 -3.63
N ASN A 43 -15.94 -30.01 -3.30
CA ASN A 43 -16.30 -31.09 -4.21
C ASN A 43 -17.83 -31.35 -4.25
N GLY A 44 -18.63 -30.54 -3.56
CA GLY A 44 -20.06 -30.75 -3.35
C GLY A 44 -20.96 -30.54 -4.57
N ASP A 45 -20.46 -29.98 -5.67
CA ASP A 45 -21.21 -29.81 -6.92
C ASP A 45 -20.42 -30.34 -8.12
N SER A 46 -21.05 -31.24 -8.87
CA SER A 46 -20.64 -31.90 -10.14
C SER A 46 -19.89 -33.24 -10.08
N HIS A 47 -20.60 -34.28 -10.54
CA HIS A 47 -20.06 -35.58 -10.95
C HIS A 47 -19.03 -35.44 -12.08
N ALA A 48 -17.85 -36.07 -11.94
CA ALA A 48 -17.25 -37.02 -12.91
C ALA A 48 -15.84 -37.44 -12.47
N GLN A 49 -15.63 -38.73 -12.27
CA GLN A 49 -14.31 -39.33 -12.15
C GLN A 49 -13.55 -39.23 -13.47
N ARG A 50 -12.39 -38.58 -13.47
CA ARG A 50 -11.29 -38.88 -14.39
C ARG A 50 -10.03 -39.14 -13.57
N LYS A 51 -9.68 -40.43 -13.46
CA LYS A 51 -8.37 -40.92 -13.06
C LYS A 51 -7.63 -41.20 -14.36
N ASP A 52 -6.63 -40.40 -14.68
CA ASP A 52 -5.56 -40.78 -15.60
C ASP A 52 -4.21 -40.28 -15.07
N GLU A 53 -3.19 -41.05 -15.39
CA GLU A 53 -1.86 -41.12 -14.81
C GLU A 53 -1.05 -39.82 -14.92
N LEU A 54 -0.45 -39.38 -13.82
CA LEU A 54 0.59 -38.34 -13.78
C LEU A 54 1.95 -38.96 -13.44
N PRO A 55 3.05 -38.52 -14.08
CA PRO A 55 4.37 -39.14 -13.93
C PRO A 55 5.00 -38.82 -12.57
N GLY A 56 5.58 -39.87 -11.97
CA GLY A 56 6.18 -39.87 -10.64
C GLY A 56 7.43 -39.00 -10.49
N ASN A 57 7.61 -38.57 -9.24
CA ASN A 57 8.44 -37.46 -8.78
C ASN A 57 9.93 -37.84 -8.57
N ALA A 58 10.65 -38.16 -9.67
CA ALA A 58 12.07 -38.55 -9.62
C ALA A 58 13.00 -37.49 -9.01
N ARG A 59 12.64 -36.20 -9.12
CA ARG A 59 13.43 -35.08 -8.59
C ARG A 59 13.43 -35.02 -7.06
N VAL A 60 12.33 -35.37 -6.41
CA VAL A 60 12.24 -35.40 -4.94
C VAL A 60 13.13 -36.49 -4.35
N GLN A 61 13.22 -37.66 -4.99
CA GLN A 61 14.13 -38.72 -4.54
C GLN A 61 15.60 -38.30 -4.66
N SER A 62 15.98 -37.58 -5.73
CA SER A 62 17.33 -37.05 -5.91
C SER A 62 17.73 -36.02 -4.84
N LEU A 63 16.79 -35.17 -4.41
CA LEU A 63 17.04 -34.17 -3.36
C LEU A 63 17.18 -34.81 -1.97
N MET A 64 16.56 -35.97 -1.73
CA MET A 64 16.70 -36.70 -0.47
C MET A 64 18.07 -37.37 -0.32
N SER A 65 18.63 -37.91 -1.40
CA SER A 65 20.01 -38.42 -1.38
C SER A 65 21.02 -37.31 -1.05
N LEU A 66 20.76 -36.09 -1.53
CA LEU A 66 21.62 -34.94 -1.29
C LEU A 66 21.51 -34.37 0.13
N ALA A 67 20.30 -34.33 0.71
CA ALA A 67 20.13 -33.96 2.13
C ALA A 67 20.83 -34.95 3.07
N ALA A 68 20.91 -36.23 2.69
CA ALA A 68 21.70 -37.23 3.40
C ALA A 68 23.21 -37.03 3.23
N GLU A 69 23.66 -36.46 2.12
CA GLU A 69 25.07 -36.15 1.83
C GLU A 69 25.54 -34.88 2.57
N ILE A 70 24.73 -33.83 2.59
CA ILE A 70 24.99 -32.59 3.36
C ILE A 70 25.14 -32.89 4.87
N ASN A 71 24.38 -33.86 5.38
CA ASN A 71 24.40 -34.26 6.79
C ASN A 71 25.58 -35.16 7.19
N GLN A 72 26.46 -35.58 6.27
CA GLN A 72 27.61 -36.44 6.59
C GLN A 72 28.85 -35.69 7.07
N GLY A 73 28.80 -34.35 7.20
CA GLY A 73 29.85 -33.56 7.83
C GLY A 73 31.11 -33.45 6.97
N ALA A 74 31.44 -32.25 6.52
CA ALA A 74 32.72 -31.99 5.89
C ALA A 74 33.88 -32.28 6.88
N PRO A 75 34.99 -32.89 6.43
CA PRO A 75 36.16 -33.11 7.27
C PRO A 75 36.77 -31.76 7.70
N PRO A 76 37.43 -31.70 8.87
CA PRO A 76 37.99 -30.47 9.40
C PRO A 76 39.09 -29.96 8.48
N GLN A 77 38.88 -28.79 7.86
CA GLN A 77 39.94 -28.11 7.13
C GLN A 77 40.88 -27.39 8.11
N LEU A 78 42.16 -27.70 7.92
CA LEU A 78 43.31 -27.17 8.63
C LEU A 78 43.41 -25.66 8.54
N SER A 79 43.80 -25.08 9.67
CA SER A 79 44.32 -23.73 9.87
C SER A 79 45.36 -23.31 8.81
N GLY A 80 45.15 -22.14 8.22
CA GLY A 80 46.16 -21.41 7.45
C GLY A 80 46.11 -19.92 7.80
N ASP A 81 47.22 -19.43 8.35
CA ASP A 81 47.51 -18.06 8.77
C ASP A 81 47.58 -17.03 7.61
N PRO A 82 47.60 -15.71 7.89
CA PRO A 82 47.16 -14.67 6.96
C PRO A 82 48.27 -14.17 6.04
N VAL A 83 47.90 -13.78 4.81
CA VAL A 83 48.79 -13.05 3.89
C VAL A 83 48.20 -11.68 3.59
N ASN A 84 49.09 -10.70 3.75
CA ASN A 84 48.91 -9.26 3.64
C ASN A 84 48.63 -8.77 2.22
N SER A 85 48.04 -7.57 2.17
CA SER A 85 47.78 -6.70 1.03
C SER A 85 49.01 -6.36 0.17
N ASP A 86 48.85 -6.30 -1.16
CA ASP A 86 49.05 -5.09 -1.98
C ASP A 86 49.10 -5.39 -3.51
N ALA A 87 48.77 -4.34 -4.27
CA ALA A 87 49.18 -4.03 -5.65
C ALA A 87 48.11 -4.10 -6.76
N ALA A 88 47.71 -2.90 -7.17
CA ALA A 88 47.07 -2.55 -8.44
C ALA A 88 48.05 -2.69 -9.62
N ALA A 89 47.54 -3.01 -10.82
CA ALA A 89 47.88 -2.33 -12.08
C ALA A 89 47.11 -2.89 -13.30
N ALA A 90 46.56 -1.93 -14.04
CA ALA A 90 46.08 -1.87 -15.43
C ALA A 90 46.45 -2.99 -16.42
N ARG A 91 45.48 -3.37 -17.27
CA ARG A 91 45.72 -3.76 -18.67
C ARG A 91 44.58 -3.31 -19.60
N GLU A 92 44.98 -2.67 -20.70
CA GLU A 92 44.18 -2.28 -21.87
C GLU A 92 43.74 -3.49 -22.73
N PRO A 93 42.70 -3.36 -23.58
CA PRO A 93 42.21 -4.45 -24.42
C PRO A 93 42.82 -4.47 -25.83
N VAL A 94 43.07 -5.70 -26.29
CA VAL A 94 43.51 -6.07 -27.64
C VAL A 94 42.36 -5.95 -28.65
N GLN A 95 42.57 -5.18 -29.72
CA GLN A 95 41.74 -5.17 -30.92
C GLN A 95 41.97 -6.45 -31.75
N ARG A 96 40.89 -7.06 -32.23
CA ARG A 96 40.93 -8.11 -33.26
C ARG A 96 39.99 -7.74 -34.41
N GLN A 97 40.59 -7.46 -35.55
CA GLN A 97 39.98 -7.28 -36.86
C GLN A 97 40.00 -8.64 -37.57
N GLU A 98 38.87 -9.12 -38.10
CA GLU A 98 38.88 -10.01 -39.27
C GLU A 98 37.69 -9.69 -40.20
N ASN A 99 38.04 -9.37 -41.44
CA ASN A 99 37.17 -9.27 -42.61
C ASN A 99 36.86 -10.68 -43.14
N GLY A 100 35.71 -10.85 -43.79
CA GLY A 100 35.41 -12.07 -44.55
C GLY A 100 34.13 -11.98 -45.37
N THR A 101 34.22 -11.34 -46.54
CA THR A 101 33.25 -11.39 -47.65
C THR A 101 33.28 -12.74 -48.37
N GLY A 102 32.14 -13.23 -48.84
CA GLY A 102 32.08 -14.37 -49.76
C GLY A 102 30.68 -14.65 -50.29
N GLU A 103 30.45 -14.27 -51.55
CA GLU A 103 29.22 -14.41 -52.32
C GLU A 103 28.91 -15.86 -52.80
N SER A 104 27.66 -15.97 -53.25
CA SER A 104 26.90 -17.05 -53.89
C SER A 104 27.56 -17.90 -54.99
N ALA A 105 27.06 -19.12 -55.16
CA ALA A 105 26.56 -19.64 -56.45
C ALA A 105 25.63 -20.85 -56.22
N GLY A 106 24.50 -20.89 -56.94
CA GLY A 106 23.56 -22.02 -56.95
C GLY A 106 23.81 -23.00 -58.10
N ILE A 107 23.02 -24.09 -58.14
CA ILE A 107 22.36 -24.73 -59.30
C ILE A 107 21.54 -25.94 -58.78
N SER A 108 20.57 -26.34 -59.61
CA SER A 108 19.21 -26.85 -59.41
C SER A 108 18.95 -28.37 -59.56
N PHE A 109 17.68 -28.74 -59.24
CA PHE A 109 16.80 -29.84 -59.71
C PHE A 109 16.72 -31.16 -58.94
N PHE A 110 15.53 -31.42 -58.34
CA PHE A 110 14.79 -32.70 -58.34
C PHE A 110 13.26 -32.42 -58.16
N PRO A 111 12.37 -33.34 -58.60
CA PRO A 111 10.97 -33.03 -58.91
C PRO A 111 10.01 -33.11 -57.71
N ALA A 112 8.85 -32.48 -57.90
CA ALA A 112 7.77 -32.32 -56.94
C ALA A 112 7.15 -33.64 -56.47
N ILE A 113 7.08 -33.80 -55.16
CA ILE A 113 6.10 -34.65 -54.47
C ILE A 113 5.12 -33.70 -53.79
N SER A 114 3.85 -33.75 -54.20
CA SER A 114 2.75 -33.01 -53.56
C SER A 114 2.49 -33.59 -52.17
N GLY A 115 3.14 -33.02 -51.16
CA GLY A 115 2.77 -33.22 -49.76
C GLY A 115 1.47 -32.47 -49.43
N PRO A 116 0.70 -32.92 -48.41
CA PRO A 116 -0.46 -32.19 -47.93
C PRO A 116 -0.04 -30.78 -47.51
N ALA A 117 -0.89 -29.79 -47.82
CA ALA A 117 -0.67 -28.41 -47.45
C ALA A 117 -0.26 -28.32 -45.96
N PRO A 118 0.80 -27.57 -45.61
CA PRO A 118 1.18 -27.40 -44.22
C PRO A 118 -0.03 -26.83 -43.48
N VAL A 119 -0.55 -27.60 -42.52
CA VAL A 119 -1.51 -27.10 -41.54
C VAL A 119 -0.79 -26.01 -40.78
N GLN A 120 -0.99 -24.75 -41.19
CA GLN A 120 -0.61 -23.61 -40.39
C GLN A 120 -1.54 -23.61 -39.17
N LEU A 121 -1.11 -24.30 -38.11
CA LEU A 121 -1.64 -24.15 -36.77
C LEU A 121 -1.33 -22.72 -36.33
N LYS A 122 -2.26 -21.82 -36.63
CA LYS A 122 -2.25 -20.46 -36.09
C LYS A 122 -2.64 -20.58 -34.62
N LEU A 123 -1.64 -20.81 -33.77
CA LEU A 123 -1.82 -20.78 -32.32
C LEU A 123 -2.36 -19.40 -31.95
N PRO A 124 -3.48 -19.30 -31.21
CA PRO A 124 -3.93 -18.02 -30.70
C PRO A 124 -2.82 -17.42 -29.84
N SER A 125 -2.65 -16.11 -29.91
CA SER A 125 -1.78 -15.41 -28.97
C SER A 125 -2.21 -15.70 -27.53
N ILE A 126 -1.28 -15.63 -26.57
CA ILE A 126 -1.61 -15.79 -25.14
C ILE A 126 -2.72 -14.81 -24.74
N GLN A 127 -2.74 -13.59 -25.31
CA GLN A 127 -3.84 -12.66 -25.11
C GLN A 127 -5.18 -13.17 -25.66
N GLU A 128 -5.24 -13.72 -26.87
CA GLU A 128 -6.48 -14.29 -27.45
C GLU A 128 -6.96 -15.55 -26.69
N PHE A 129 -6.03 -16.37 -26.21
CA PHE A 129 -6.35 -17.53 -25.38
C PHE A 129 -6.94 -17.11 -24.02
N VAL A 130 -6.29 -16.16 -23.32
CA VAL A 130 -6.74 -15.64 -22.03
C VAL A 130 -8.09 -14.92 -22.12
N HIS A 131 -8.40 -14.22 -23.23
CA HIS A 131 -9.71 -13.59 -23.45
C HIS A 131 -10.82 -14.59 -23.84
N SER A 132 -10.46 -15.82 -24.25
CA SER A 132 -11.41 -16.85 -24.67
C SER A 132 -11.86 -17.80 -23.55
N ILE A 133 -11.16 -17.78 -22.41
CA ILE A 133 -11.54 -18.55 -21.24
C ILE A 133 -12.59 -17.74 -20.48
N ASP A 134 -13.79 -18.30 -20.30
CA ASP A 134 -14.79 -17.73 -19.41
C ASP A 134 -14.18 -17.53 -18.01
N GLN A 135 -14.43 -16.38 -17.38
CA GLN A 135 -13.92 -16.07 -16.04
C GLN A 135 -14.27 -17.19 -15.05
N GLU A 136 -15.44 -17.81 -15.21
CA GLU A 136 -15.88 -18.98 -14.44
C GLU A 136 -15.00 -20.22 -14.68
N GLN A 137 -14.62 -20.48 -15.94
CA GLN A 137 -13.75 -21.59 -16.31
C GLN A 137 -12.30 -21.38 -15.81
N ALA A 138 -11.77 -20.16 -15.90
CA ALA A 138 -10.45 -19.83 -15.35
C ALA A 138 -10.41 -19.98 -13.82
N GLN A 139 -11.47 -19.55 -13.12
CA GLN A 139 -11.61 -19.78 -11.68
C GLN A 139 -11.62 -21.26 -11.36
N LYS A 140 -12.35 -22.06 -12.15
CA LYS A 140 -12.44 -23.51 -11.95
C LYS A 140 -11.09 -24.21 -12.08
N GLU A 141 -10.32 -23.91 -13.12
CA GLU A 141 -9.00 -24.54 -13.33
C GLU A 141 -8.01 -24.24 -12.19
N GLN A 142 -8.03 -23.02 -11.66
CA GLN A 142 -7.19 -22.65 -10.52
C GLN A 142 -7.65 -23.34 -9.22
N ILE A 143 -8.96 -23.46 -9.01
CA ILE A 143 -9.54 -24.19 -7.88
C ILE A 143 -9.20 -25.68 -7.94
N ASP A 144 -9.31 -26.31 -9.12
CA ASP A 144 -8.96 -27.71 -9.33
C ASP A 144 -7.49 -27.98 -8.97
N ARG A 145 -6.59 -27.04 -9.32
CA ARG A 145 -5.17 -27.12 -8.93
C ARG A 145 -4.97 -27.06 -7.42
N ILE A 146 -5.67 -26.15 -6.72
CA ILE A 146 -5.62 -26.04 -5.25
C ILE A 146 -6.12 -27.35 -4.61
N LEU A 147 -7.21 -27.91 -5.13
CA LEU A 147 -7.79 -29.17 -4.67
C LEU A 147 -6.85 -30.36 -4.83
N ILE A 148 -6.13 -30.45 -5.95
CA ILE A 148 -5.13 -31.50 -6.18
C ILE A 148 -4.03 -31.44 -5.12
N PHE A 149 -3.46 -30.26 -4.86
CA PHE A 149 -2.41 -30.12 -3.84
C PHE A 149 -2.93 -30.37 -2.43
N LEU A 150 -4.17 -29.97 -2.12
CA LEU A 150 -4.79 -30.25 -0.83
C LEU A 150 -4.98 -31.76 -0.61
N ALA A 151 -5.44 -32.48 -1.64
CA ALA A 151 -5.57 -33.92 -1.59
C ALA A 151 -4.22 -34.62 -1.38
N GLN A 152 -3.18 -34.20 -2.11
CA GLN A 152 -1.82 -34.72 -1.96
C GLN A 152 -1.22 -34.43 -0.58
N TYR A 153 -1.48 -33.23 -0.04
CA TYR A 153 -1.12 -32.85 1.32
C TYR A 153 -1.73 -33.80 2.34
N LEU A 154 -3.04 -34.00 2.26
CA LEU A 154 -3.79 -34.87 3.19
C LEU A 154 -3.37 -36.34 3.06
N GLU A 155 -3.08 -36.82 1.85
CA GLU A 155 -2.55 -38.17 1.64
C GLU A 155 -1.19 -38.35 2.35
N GLU A 156 -0.25 -37.42 2.17
CA GLU A 156 1.06 -37.46 2.83
C GLU A 156 0.94 -37.34 4.35
N LYS A 157 0.13 -36.39 4.84
CA LYS A 157 -0.07 -36.14 6.27
C LYS A 157 -0.64 -37.35 7.00
N ASN A 158 -1.48 -38.14 6.34
CA ASN A 158 -2.12 -39.32 6.93
C ASN A 158 -1.30 -40.61 6.82
N LYS A 159 -0.08 -40.56 6.26
CA LYS A 159 0.84 -41.71 6.29
C LYS A 159 1.26 -42.01 7.72
N LYS A 160 1.61 -43.27 7.99
CA LYS A 160 2.14 -43.70 9.31
C LYS A 160 3.40 -42.91 9.72
N GLN A 161 4.19 -42.49 8.74
CA GLN A 161 5.38 -41.66 8.91
C GLN A 161 5.37 -40.59 7.82
N PRO A 162 4.70 -39.45 8.08
CA PRO A 162 4.63 -38.36 7.12
C PRO A 162 6.03 -37.80 6.83
N ASN A 163 6.30 -37.51 5.58
CA ASN A 163 7.53 -36.85 5.18
C ASN A 163 7.38 -35.34 5.33
N ILE A 164 7.91 -34.79 6.42
CA ILE A 164 7.81 -33.37 6.77
C ILE A 164 8.31 -32.46 5.65
N GLN A 165 9.36 -32.84 4.93
CA GLN A 165 9.92 -32.05 3.85
C GLN A 165 8.98 -31.98 2.63
N ILE A 166 8.25 -33.06 2.35
CA ILE A 166 7.21 -33.08 1.32
C ILE A 166 6.00 -32.24 1.75
N LEU A 167 5.64 -32.27 3.04
CA LEU A 167 4.56 -31.43 3.56
C LEU A 167 4.85 -29.94 3.41
N PHE A 168 6.09 -29.49 3.66
CA PHE A 168 6.50 -28.10 3.37
C PHE A 168 6.33 -27.75 1.89
N ALA A 169 6.66 -28.66 0.97
CA ALA A 169 6.47 -28.42 -0.45
C ALA A 169 4.99 -28.22 -0.82
N TYR A 170 4.09 -29.07 -0.30
CA TYR A 170 2.66 -28.92 -0.57
C TYR A 170 2.06 -27.66 0.07
N ILE A 171 2.50 -27.30 1.29
CA ILE A 171 2.07 -26.05 1.96
C ILE A 171 2.53 -24.81 1.18
N ASP A 172 3.73 -24.83 0.60
CA ASP A 172 4.23 -23.79 -0.29
C ASP A 172 3.42 -23.70 -1.60
N PHE A 173 3.12 -24.85 -2.23
CA PHE A 173 2.29 -24.89 -3.43
C PHE A 173 0.85 -24.42 -3.19
N LEU A 174 0.26 -24.77 -2.04
CA LEU A 174 -1.08 -24.30 -1.66
C LEU A 174 -1.09 -22.78 -1.45
N ASP A 175 -0.15 -22.25 -0.66
CA ASP A 175 -0.03 -20.83 -0.37
C ASP A 175 0.12 -20.01 -1.67
N THR A 176 1.09 -20.37 -2.51
CA THR A 176 1.34 -19.70 -3.79
C THR A 176 0.19 -19.82 -4.78
N SER A 177 -0.53 -20.95 -4.79
CA SER A 177 -1.71 -21.12 -5.66
C SER A 177 -2.88 -20.25 -5.20
N ILE A 178 -3.09 -20.11 -3.88
CA ILE A 178 -4.12 -19.22 -3.33
C ILE A 178 -3.75 -17.75 -3.58
N ASN A 179 -2.49 -17.36 -3.37
CA ASN A 179 -2.00 -16.01 -3.65
C ASN A 179 -2.23 -15.64 -5.11
N GLN A 180 -1.85 -16.53 -6.03
CA GLN A 180 -2.06 -16.35 -7.47
C GLN A 180 -3.54 -16.23 -7.83
N TRP A 181 -4.43 -16.98 -7.17
CA TRP A 181 -5.87 -16.86 -7.38
C TRP A 181 -6.36 -15.45 -7.01
N PHE A 182 -5.98 -14.92 -5.84
CA PHE A 182 -6.37 -13.57 -5.43
C PHE A 182 -5.73 -12.47 -6.28
N ASP A 183 -4.54 -12.71 -6.85
CA ASP A 183 -3.94 -11.78 -7.82
C ASP A 183 -4.67 -11.79 -9.18
N VAL A 184 -5.34 -12.88 -9.55
CA VAL A 184 -6.17 -12.89 -10.78
C VAL A 184 -7.57 -12.32 -10.52
N HIS A 185 -8.20 -12.65 -9.40
CA HIS A 185 -9.58 -12.30 -9.07
C HIS A 185 -9.65 -11.13 -8.07
N LYS A 186 -9.14 -9.97 -8.50
CA LYS A 186 -9.06 -8.77 -7.66
C LYS A 186 -10.41 -8.08 -7.53
N GLU A 187 -10.77 -7.74 -6.30
CA GLU A 187 -11.95 -6.93 -5.98
C GLU A 187 -11.63 -5.96 -4.84
N PRO A 188 -12.36 -4.83 -4.71
CA PRO A 188 -12.24 -3.95 -3.55
C PRO A 188 -12.61 -4.63 -2.22
N ASP A 189 -13.41 -5.70 -2.26
CA ASP A 189 -13.70 -6.57 -1.11
C ASP A 189 -13.56 -8.03 -1.53
N MET A 190 -12.47 -8.66 -1.10
CA MET A 190 -12.14 -10.05 -1.45
C MET A 190 -13.22 -11.04 -1.00
N LYS A 191 -14.04 -10.71 0.00
CA LYS A 191 -15.11 -11.59 0.48
C LYS A 191 -16.29 -11.67 -0.49
N LYS A 192 -16.35 -10.78 -1.49
CA LYS A 192 -17.40 -10.77 -2.51
C LYS A 192 -17.05 -11.54 -3.77
N VAL A 193 -15.77 -11.87 -3.95
CA VAL A 193 -15.35 -12.74 -5.04
C VAL A 193 -15.97 -14.12 -4.81
N ALA A 194 -16.50 -14.74 -5.88
CA ALA A 194 -16.94 -16.13 -5.81
C ALA A 194 -15.80 -17.01 -5.27
N ASN A 195 -16.06 -17.86 -4.28
CA ASN A 195 -15.06 -18.67 -3.55
C ASN A 195 -14.05 -17.89 -2.69
N GLY A 196 -14.08 -16.55 -2.67
CA GLY A 196 -13.17 -15.72 -1.88
C GLY A 196 -13.19 -16.03 -0.38
N PRO A 197 -14.36 -16.05 0.31
CA PRO A 197 -14.42 -16.40 1.73
C PRO A 197 -13.86 -17.78 2.06
N TYR A 198 -14.05 -18.76 1.16
CA TYR A 198 -13.52 -20.10 1.31
C TYR A 198 -11.98 -20.10 1.21
N LEU A 199 -11.43 -19.43 0.20
CA LEU A 199 -9.98 -19.40 -0.03
C LEU A 199 -9.24 -18.58 1.03
N LEU A 200 -9.87 -17.52 1.56
CA LEU A 200 -9.35 -16.81 2.73
C LEU A 200 -9.24 -17.74 3.94
N HIS A 201 -10.26 -18.55 4.18
CA HIS A 201 -10.25 -19.51 5.27
C HIS A 201 -9.21 -20.62 5.06
N LEU A 202 -9.12 -21.20 3.86
CA LEU A 202 -8.10 -22.19 3.52
C LEU A 202 -6.69 -21.62 3.69
N HIS A 203 -6.45 -20.36 3.31
CA HIS A 203 -5.17 -19.69 3.48
C HIS A 203 -4.80 -19.54 4.97
N GLU A 204 -5.75 -19.21 5.85
CA GLU A 204 -5.54 -19.22 7.29
C GLU A 204 -5.20 -20.63 7.82
N GLU A 205 -5.86 -21.68 7.33
CA GLU A 205 -5.56 -23.07 7.71
C GLU A 205 -4.17 -23.51 7.24
N VAL A 206 -3.77 -23.16 6.02
CA VAL A 206 -2.43 -23.40 5.46
C VAL A 206 -1.37 -22.70 6.31
N ALA A 207 -1.62 -21.47 6.76
CA ALA A 207 -0.71 -20.74 7.64
C ALA A 207 -0.56 -21.42 9.02
N MET A 208 -1.67 -21.84 9.65
CA MET A 208 -1.63 -22.57 10.92
C MET A 208 -0.90 -23.92 10.80
N GLU A 209 -1.08 -24.61 9.68
CA GLU A 209 -0.40 -25.88 9.43
C GLU A 209 1.09 -25.67 9.19
N HIS A 210 1.47 -24.62 8.46
CA HIS A 210 2.87 -24.21 8.32
C HIS A 210 3.53 -23.96 9.68
N GLU A 211 2.85 -23.24 10.59
CA GLU A 211 3.35 -23.02 11.95
C GLU A 211 3.63 -24.33 12.71
N ARG A 212 2.77 -25.35 12.54
CA ARG A 212 2.98 -26.69 13.15
C ARG A 212 4.19 -27.42 12.56
N LEU A 213 4.38 -27.36 11.24
CA LEU A 213 5.54 -27.98 10.60
C LEU A 213 6.84 -27.28 11.02
N VAL A 214 6.82 -25.95 11.14
CA VAL A 214 7.98 -25.16 11.60
C VAL A 214 8.34 -25.49 13.05
N GLU A 215 7.37 -25.77 13.91
CA GLU A 215 7.65 -26.25 15.28
C GLU A 215 8.47 -27.56 15.28
N ILE A 216 8.16 -28.49 14.38
CA ILE A 216 8.93 -29.72 14.21
C ILE A 216 10.37 -29.40 13.74
N ALA A 217 10.52 -28.47 12.80
CA ALA A 217 11.82 -28.02 12.30
C ALA A 217 12.65 -27.28 13.37
N TYR A 218 11.99 -26.45 14.18
CA TYR A 218 12.60 -25.76 15.32
C TYR A 218 13.16 -26.74 16.35
N GLN A 219 12.45 -27.84 16.62
CA GLN A 219 12.91 -28.90 17.52
C GLN A 219 14.01 -29.79 16.91
N ASN A 220 14.16 -29.78 15.59
CA ASN A 220 15.08 -30.65 14.84
C ASN A 220 15.87 -29.86 13.77
N PRO A 221 16.59 -28.80 14.14
CA PRO A 221 17.12 -27.83 13.18
C PRO A 221 18.18 -28.40 12.24
N ASP A 222 18.86 -29.48 12.64
CA ASP A 222 19.85 -30.18 11.82
C ASP A 222 19.23 -31.20 10.85
N LYS A 223 17.93 -31.50 10.97
CA LYS A 223 17.28 -32.58 10.19
C LYS A 223 16.19 -32.08 9.26
N VAL A 224 15.56 -30.95 9.60
CA VAL A 224 14.41 -30.42 8.86
C VAL A 224 14.65 -28.95 8.59
N ILE A 225 14.60 -28.58 7.30
CA ILE A 225 14.71 -27.20 6.85
C ILE A 225 13.28 -26.70 6.62
N PRO A 226 12.85 -25.56 7.20
CA PRO A 226 11.46 -25.14 7.19
C PRO A 226 11.03 -24.43 5.89
N VAL A 227 11.49 -24.92 4.73
CA VAL A 227 11.18 -24.37 3.41
C VAL A 227 10.95 -25.50 2.41
N ASN A 228 10.33 -25.21 1.28
CA ASN A 228 10.22 -26.12 0.16
C ASN A 228 11.59 -26.29 -0.54
N LEU A 229 12.30 -27.38 -0.24
CA LEU A 229 13.59 -27.67 -0.88
C LEU A 229 13.48 -28.02 -2.37
N ALA A 230 12.30 -28.36 -2.87
CA ALA A 230 12.13 -28.73 -4.28
C ALA A 230 12.28 -27.54 -5.24
N THR A 231 12.13 -26.32 -4.72
CA THR A 231 12.24 -25.06 -5.48
C THR A 231 13.62 -24.40 -5.35
N LEU A 232 14.51 -24.95 -4.51
CA LEU A 232 15.84 -24.40 -4.25
C LEU A 232 16.92 -25.20 -4.99
N SER A 233 18.00 -24.51 -5.37
CA SER A 233 19.27 -25.16 -5.69
C SER A 233 19.92 -25.75 -4.43
N VAL A 234 20.95 -26.56 -4.64
CA VAL A 234 21.71 -27.20 -3.55
C VAL A 234 22.37 -26.14 -2.66
N GLU A 235 22.99 -25.15 -3.30
CA GLU A 235 23.69 -24.06 -2.65
C GLU A 235 22.72 -23.20 -1.82
N GLU A 236 21.53 -22.95 -2.35
CA GLU A 236 20.47 -22.24 -1.64
C GLU A 236 19.94 -23.03 -0.44
N ALA A 237 19.73 -24.35 -0.57
CA ALA A 237 19.32 -25.19 0.55
C ALA A 237 20.35 -25.17 1.69
N VAL A 238 21.65 -25.24 1.35
CA VAL A 238 22.75 -25.11 2.32
C VAL A 238 22.75 -23.73 2.97
N ALA A 239 22.53 -22.66 2.20
CA ALA A 239 22.44 -21.30 2.73
C ALA A 239 21.26 -21.14 3.70
N VAL A 240 20.08 -21.67 3.36
CA VAL A 240 18.91 -21.65 4.26
C VAL A 240 19.23 -22.37 5.57
N HIS A 241 19.84 -23.55 5.51
CA HIS A 241 20.21 -24.30 6.70
C HIS A 241 21.21 -23.52 7.57
N ARG A 242 22.21 -22.88 6.95
CA ARG A 242 23.20 -22.02 7.62
C ARG A 242 22.55 -20.83 8.32
N ILE A 243 21.52 -20.22 7.72
CA ILE A 243 20.78 -19.08 8.29
C ILE A 243 19.81 -19.54 9.39
N TRP A 244 19.12 -20.65 9.18
CA TRP A 244 18.09 -21.15 10.10
C TRP A 244 18.66 -21.51 11.47
N LYS A 245 19.79 -22.22 11.50
CA LYS A 245 20.36 -22.77 12.73
C LYS A 245 20.73 -21.71 13.79
N PRO A 246 21.44 -20.61 13.46
CA PRO A 246 21.73 -19.54 14.41
C PRO A 246 20.49 -18.81 14.93
N ILE A 247 19.45 -18.67 14.11
CA ILE A 247 18.19 -18.02 14.50
C ILE A 247 17.49 -18.83 15.59
N VAL A 248 17.33 -20.13 15.38
CA VAL A 248 16.61 -20.99 16.34
C VAL A 248 17.43 -21.35 17.58
N SER A 249 18.76 -21.41 17.47
CA SER A 249 19.64 -21.58 18.63
C SER A 249 19.81 -20.29 19.45
N GLY A 250 19.42 -19.14 18.88
CA GLY A 250 19.65 -17.82 19.47
C GLY A 250 21.12 -17.38 19.45
N SER A 251 21.98 -18.05 18.66
CA SER A 251 23.40 -17.70 18.53
C SER A 251 23.67 -16.61 17.48
N GLY A 252 22.66 -16.23 16.70
CA GLY A 252 22.75 -15.17 15.69
C GLY A 252 22.44 -13.75 16.21
N ASN A 253 22.41 -12.78 15.29
CA ASN A 253 21.99 -11.41 15.59
C ASN A 253 20.46 -11.23 15.57
N ILE A 254 19.70 -12.18 15.08
CA ILE A 254 18.23 -12.18 15.21
C ILE A 254 17.82 -12.92 16.49
N SER A 255 16.90 -12.34 17.25
CA SER A 255 16.32 -12.94 18.46
C SER A 255 14.82 -12.78 18.47
N VAL A 256 14.10 -13.85 18.80
CA VAL A 256 12.64 -13.82 18.97
C VAL A 256 12.30 -13.97 20.45
N VAL A 257 11.64 -12.97 21.03
CA VAL A 257 11.25 -12.93 22.45
C VAL A 257 9.74 -12.84 22.60
N GLY A 258 9.19 -13.40 23.67
CA GLY A 258 7.75 -13.37 23.95
C GLY A 258 7.22 -14.69 24.46
N THR A 259 5.91 -14.91 24.33
CA THR A 259 5.27 -16.19 24.66
C THR A 259 5.66 -17.27 23.65
N SER A 260 5.52 -18.54 24.02
CA SER A 260 5.80 -19.68 23.12
C SER A 260 4.97 -19.61 21.82
N ASP A 261 3.70 -19.22 21.91
CA ASP A 261 2.82 -19.10 20.74
C ASP A 261 3.31 -17.99 19.79
N PHE A 262 3.69 -16.84 20.34
CA PHE A 262 4.26 -15.75 19.54
C PHE A 262 5.57 -16.18 18.89
N GLN A 263 6.47 -16.83 19.64
CA GLN A 263 7.74 -17.32 19.11
C GLN A 263 7.53 -18.30 17.96
N LYS A 264 6.64 -19.28 18.12
CA LYS A 264 6.26 -20.25 17.08
C LYS A 264 5.79 -19.54 15.82
N LYS A 265 4.89 -18.57 15.95
CA LYS A 265 4.38 -17.79 14.81
C LYS A 265 5.48 -16.98 14.12
N MET A 266 6.35 -16.32 14.88
CA MET A 266 7.45 -15.54 14.31
C MET A 266 8.49 -16.43 13.61
N TYR A 267 8.81 -17.59 14.15
CA TYR A 267 9.67 -18.56 13.46
C TYR A 267 9.02 -19.06 12.16
N ALA A 268 7.71 -19.26 12.15
CA ALA A 268 7.00 -19.62 10.92
C ALA A 268 7.01 -18.49 9.88
N ASN A 269 6.86 -17.24 10.32
CA ASN A 269 6.98 -16.09 9.42
C ASN A 269 8.41 -15.93 8.87
N LEU A 270 9.45 -16.12 9.70
CA LEU A 270 10.85 -16.12 9.25
C LEU A 270 11.12 -17.25 8.25
N ALA A 271 10.60 -18.44 8.51
CA ALA A 271 10.69 -19.58 7.58
C ALA A 271 10.04 -19.27 6.23
N ARG A 272 8.87 -18.61 6.19
CA ARG A 272 8.27 -18.15 4.92
C ARG A 272 9.17 -17.18 4.18
N LEU A 273 9.76 -16.21 4.86
CA LEU A 273 10.70 -15.27 4.23
C LEU A 273 11.95 -15.98 3.66
N LEU A 274 12.42 -17.07 4.27
CA LEU A 274 13.53 -17.87 3.76
C LEU A 274 13.19 -18.63 2.45
N GLN A 275 11.92 -18.76 2.08
CA GLN A 275 11.50 -19.37 0.82
C GLN A 275 11.92 -18.53 -0.39
N GLY A 276 11.89 -17.19 -0.25
CA GLY A 276 12.28 -16.23 -1.28
C GLY A 276 13.75 -15.82 -1.20
N SER A 277 14.35 -15.46 -2.34
CA SER A 277 15.76 -15.05 -2.45
C SER A 277 16.07 -13.72 -1.74
N TYR A 278 15.19 -12.74 -1.84
CA TYR A 278 15.28 -11.43 -1.20
C TYR A 278 15.03 -11.56 0.29
N GLY A 279 14.02 -12.34 0.69
CA GLY A 279 13.81 -12.66 2.11
C GLY A 279 15.02 -13.36 2.75
N ARG A 280 15.66 -14.32 2.05
CA ARG A 280 16.95 -14.90 2.48
C ARG A 280 18.05 -13.86 2.63
N ALA A 281 18.27 -13.02 1.62
CA ALA A 281 19.32 -12.00 1.65
C ALA A 281 19.10 -10.99 2.79
N MET A 282 17.86 -10.57 3.03
CA MET A 282 17.49 -9.69 4.14
C MET A 282 17.79 -10.34 5.50
N ILE A 283 17.39 -11.59 5.70
CA ILE A 283 17.62 -12.31 6.96
C ILE A 283 19.11 -12.57 7.16
N GLU A 284 19.83 -13.00 6.13
CA GLU A 284 21.28 -13.23 6.20
C GLU A 284 22.04 -11.95 6.56
N TYR A 285 21.65 -10.80 5.99
CA TYR A 285 22.25 -9.52 6.32
C TYR A 285 22.00 -9.10 7.77
N LEU A 286 20.77 -9.28 8.25
CA LEU A 286 20.37 -8.96 9.62
C LEU A 286 21.04 -9.89 10.65
N ASP A 287 21.20 -11.16 10.31
CA ASP A 287 21.78 -12.16 11.22
C ASP A 287 23.32 -12.20 11.17
N GLY A 288 23.92 -11.84 10.04
CA GLY A 288 25.35 -11.96 9.78
C GLY A 288 26.25 -11.00 10.59
N GLY A 289 27.56 -11.07 10.37
CA GLY A 289 28.56 -10.25 11.04
C GLY A 289 28.83 -10.65 12.51
N GLU A 290 29.58 -9.82 13.22
CA GLU A 290 29.92 -10.08 14.63
C GLU A 290 28.67 -9.94 15.50
N VAL A 291 28.43 -10.93 16.37
CA VAL A 291 27.29 -10.95 17.28
C VAL A 291 27.54 -9.95 18.41
N LYS A 292 26.90 -8.78 18.31
CA LYS A 292 26.97 -7.69 19.30
C LYS A 292 25.58 -7.19 19.62
N THR A 293 25.35 -6.83 20.89
CA THR A 293 24.07 -6.25 21.33
C THR A 293 23.68 -5.01 20.51
N SER A 294 24.67 -4.20 20.09
CA SER A 294 24.46 -3.01 19.26
C SER A 294 23.90 -3.34 17.87
N ASN A 295 24.15 -4.54 17.35
CA ASN A 295 23.77 -4.97 15.99
C ASN A 295 22.55 -5.90 15.99
N ARG A 296 22.07 -6.27 17.18
CA ARG A 296 21.04 -7.30 17.35
C ARG A 296 19.66 -6.81 16.95
N THR A 297 18.97 -7.58 16.12
CA THR A 297 17.54 -7.39 15.82
C THR A 297 16.71 -8.27 16.76
N THR A 298 15.85 -7.66 17.57
CA THR A 298 15.00 -8.38 18.52
C THR A 298 13.55 -8.23 18.13
N ILE A 299 12.90 -9.35 17.80
CA ILE A 299 11.50 -9.43 17.40
C ILE A 299 10.66 -9.78 18.63
N GLY A 300 9.64 -9.00 18.94
CA GLY A 300 8.81 -9.18 20.14
C GLY A 300 7.40 -8.61 19.99
N ALA A 301 6.50 -8.96 20.90
CA ALA A 301 5.13 -8.44 20.90
C ALA A 301 4.98 -7.15 21.72
N ASN A 302 5.93 -6.87 22.63
CA ASN A 302 5.87 -5.75 23.57
C ASN A 302 7.31 -5.39 24.02
N PHE A 303 7.65 -4.10 23.99
CA PHE A 303 8.91 -3.56 24.51
C PHE A 303 8.74 -2.48 25.58
N ASP A 304 7.58 -2.37 26.23
CA ASP A 304 7.25 -1.39 27.28
C ASP A 304 8.36 -1.29 28.34
N GLU A 305 8.84 -2.41 28.88
CA GLU A 305 9.91 -2.43 29.87
C GLU A 305 11.25 -1.92 29.32
N THR A 306 11.50 -2.09 28.03
CA THR A 306 12.70 -1.58 27.37
C THR A 306 12.59 -0.07 27.21
N PHE A 307 11.48 0.43 26.65
CA PHE A 307 11.24 1.87 26.49
C PHE A 307 11.22 2.60 27.85
N ALA A 308 10.60 2.01 28.88
CA ALA A 308 10.55 2.57 30.24
C ALA A 308 11.93 2.70 30.88
N ARG A 309 12.84 1.74 30.67
CA ARG A 309 14.21 1.80 31.17
C ARG A 309 15.05 2.90 30.51
N HIS A 310 14.70 3.28 29.29
CA HIS A 310 15.42 4.26 28.49
C HIS A 310 14.77 5.65 28.51
N GLY A 311 13.81 5.90 29.40
CA GLY A 311 13.20 7.23 29.58
C GLY A 311 12.42 7.77 28.38
N THR A 312 12.21 6.94 27.36
CA THR A 312 11.57 7.32 26.10
C THR A 312 10.07 7.56 26.28
N LYS A 313 9.50 8.51 25.51
CA LYS A 313 8.04 8.68 25.39
C LYS A 313 7.49 7.35 24.89
N GLY A 314 6.39 6.88 25.51
CA GLY A 314 5.89 5.51 25.41
C GLY A 314 5.90 4.89 24.02
N GLU A 315 5.93 3.56 24.02
CA GLU A 315 6.07 2.70 22.84
C GLU A 315 5.18 3.14 21.64
N PRO A 316 5.70 3.15 20.40
CA PRO A 316 4.86 3.37 19.23
C PRO A 316 3.71 2.36 19.15
N LYS A 317 2.56 2.82 18.65
CA LYS A 317 1.40 1.94 18.43
C LYS A 317 1.59 1.10 17.17
N GLY A 318 1.03 -0.10 17.17
CA GLY A 318 1.10 -1.02 16.03
C GLY A 318 2.44 -1.77 15.94
N SER A 319 2.67 -2.41 14.80
CA SER A 319 3.97 -2.98 14.45
C SER A 319 4.94 -1.86 14.06
N TYR A 320 6.23 -2.04 14.36
CA TYR A 320 7.27 -1.07 14.03
C TYR A 320 8.66 -1.73 14.10
N ALA A 321 9.67 -1.10 13.51
CA ALA A 321 11.08 -1.37 13.79
C ALA A 321 11.80 -0.12 14.32
N PHE A 322 12.16 -0.16 15.59
CA PHE A 322 12.80 0.96 16.28
C PHE A 322 14.33 0.75 16.34
N PRO A 323 15.15 1.70 15.87
CA PRO A 323 16.60 1.59 15.92
C PRO A 323 17.10 1.58 17.38
N ARG A 324 17.96 0.61 17.73
CA ARG A 324 18.52 0.49 19.09
C ARG A 324 19.40 1.68 19.47
N ALA A 325 20.05 2.30 18.50
CA ALA A 325 20.87 3.49 18.68
C ALA A 325 20.06 4.64 19.32
N SER A 326 18.75 4.73 19.02
CA SER A 326 17.86 5.75 19.57
C SER A 326 17.36 5.47 20.99
N LEU A 327 17.83 4.40 21.65
CA LEU A 327 17.49 4.13 23.06
C LEU A 327 18.46 4.83 24.04
N THR A 328 19.61 5.33 23.61
CA THR A 328 20.69 5.82 24.49
C THR A 328 20.77 7.35 24.65
N ASP A 329 19.62 8.04 24.62
CA ASP A 329 19.44 9.51 24.66
C ASP A 329 19.66 10.25 23.32
N ASP A 330 18.89 11.35 23.18
CA ASP A 330 18.42 12.01 21.96
C ASP A 330 19.52 12.57 21.02
N GLU A 331 19.34 12.36 19.71
CA GLU A 331 20.15 12.80 18.56
C GLU A 331 21.08 11.77 17.89
N ASP A 332 21.11 10.51 18.33
CA ASP A 332 21.85 9.49 17.58
C ASP A 332 21.14 9.16 16.24
N LYS A 333 21.61 9.84 15.18
CA LYS A 333 21.22 9.66 13.77
C LYS A 333 22.06 8.60 13.05
N SER A 334 22.77 7.74 13.80
CA SER A 334 23.60 6.68 13.21
C SER A 334 22.84 5.75 12.27
N SER A 335 21.53 5.58 12.45
CA SER A 335 20.70 4.77 11.55
C SER A 335 20.25 5.50 10.28
N ASP A 336 20.40 6.82 10.21
CA ASP A 336 19.74 7.64 9.19
C ASP A 336 20.61 7.90 7.97
N VAL A 337 19.94 8.02 6.82
CA VAL A 337 20.52 8.59 5.62
C VAL A 337 20.77 10.08 5.79
N ILE A 338 21.97 10.52 5.40
CA ILE A 338 22.34 11.91 5.31
C ILE A 338 22.27 12.33 3.84
N VAL A 339 21.42 13.33 3.55
CA VAL A 339 21.34 13.93 2.22
C VAL A 339 22.51 14.89 2.03
N GLU A 340 23.38 14.56 1.08
CA GLU A 340 24.56 15.35 0.81
C GLU A 340 24.25 16.51 -0.15
N LYS A 341 24.85 17.67 0.13
CA LYS A 341 24.73 18.85 -0.76
C LYS A 341 25.63 18.77 -1.98
N VAL A 342 26.62 17.88 -1.96
CA VAL A 342 27.65 17.72 -2.99
C VAL A 342 27.65 16.27 -3.44
N ASP A 343 27.87 16.04 -4.73
CA ASP A 343 28.00 14.69 -5.28
C ASP A 343 29.22 13.97 -4.68
N LYS A 344 28.97 12.83 -4.02
CA LYS A 344 29.99 12.00 -3.36
C LYS A 344 30.55 10.89 -4.26
N HIS A 345 30.13 10.82 -5.53
CA HIS A 345 30.50 9.76 -6.48
C HIS A 345 30.17 8.35 -5.96
N TYR A 346 29.09 8.22 -5.19
CA TYR A 346 28.60 6.91 -4.78
C TYR A 346 28.07 6.11 -5.98
N PRO A 347 27.97 4.77 -5.86
CA PRO A 347 27.32 3.95 -6.87
C PRO A 347 25.91 4.47 -7.20
N VAL A 348 25.56 4.44 -8.48
CA VAL A 348 24.26 4.95 -8.94
C VAL A 348 23.18 3.90 -8.69
N ALA A 349 22.16 4.29 -7.93
CA ALA A 349 20.93 3.53 -7.78
C ALA A 349 19.92 4.00 -8.83
N VAL A 350 19.64 3.16 -9.83
CA VAL A 350 18.71 3.49 -10.92
C VAL A 350 17.28 3.36 -10.43
N THR A 351 16.99 2.30 -9.68
CA THR A 351 15.71 2.06 -9.02
C THR A 351 15.83 2.21 -7.51
N ARG A 352 14.70 2.20 -6.79
CA ARG A 352 14.73 2.16 -5.31
C ARG A 352 15.23 0.81 -4.80
N ASP A 353 15.00 -0.27 -5.55
CA ASP A 353 15.56 -1.59 -5.26
C ASP A 353 17.09 -1.58 -5.23
N ASP A 354 17.71 -0.78 -6.10
CA ASP A 354 19.16 -0.63 -6.11
C ASP A 354 19.70 -0.04 -4.81
N ILE A 355 18.91 0.78 -4.09
CA ILE A 355 19.32 1.33 -2.79
C ILE A 355 19.54 0.17 -1.81
N ASN A 356 18.56 -0.72 -1.66
CA ASN A 356 18.68 -1.89 -0.79
C ASN A 356 19.79 -2.83 -1.26
N ARG A 357 19.88 -3.11 -2.57
CA ARG A 357 20.92 -3.99 -3.13
C ARG A 357 22.34 -3.45 -2.86
N LEU A 358 22.56 -2.15 -3.05
CA LEU A 358 23.86 -1.52 -2.83
C LEU A 358 24.21 -1.45 -1.33
N MET A 359 23.22 -1.18 -0.47
CA MET A 359 23.38 -1.25 0.99
C MET A 359 23.75 -2.67 1.44
N LEU A 360 23.04 -3.70 0.97
CA LEU A 360 23.33 -5.10 1.26
C LEU A 360 24.74 -5.50 0.80
N ALA A 361 25.24 -4.88 -0.28
CA ALA A 361 26.61 -5.05 -0.77
C ALA A 361 27.66 -4.22 0.01
N GLY A 362 27.27 -3.49 1.06
CA GLY A 362 28.16 -2.72 1.91
C GLY A 362 28.58 -1.37 1.34
N ALA A 363 27.84 -0.81 0.38
CA ALA A 363 28.10 0.54 -0.11
C ALA A 363 27.92 1.56 1.03
N PRO A 364 28.78 2.59 1.16
CA PRO A 364 28.66 3.62 2.20
C PRO A 364 27.61 4.70 1.88
N GLY A 365 26.93 4.58 0.73
CA GLY A 365 25.98 5.55 0.22
C GLY A 365 25.61 5.24 -1.23
N VAL A 366 24.67 6.00 -1.77
CA VAL A 366 24.16 5.85 -3.14
C VAL A 366 23.85 7.19 -3.79
N ASN A 367 23.96 7.24 -5.11
CA ASN A 367 23.48 8.35 -5.93
C ASN A 367 22.15 7.93 -6.58
N HIS A 368 21.03 8.53 -6.16
CA HIS A 368 19.71 8.26 -6.74
C HIS A 368 19.10 9.54 -7.30
N LYS A 369 18.80 9.56 -8.60
CA LYS A 369 18.20 10.70 -9.33
C LYS A 369 18.91 12.04 -9.07
N GLY A 370 20.25 12.01 -9.06
CA GLY A 370 21.08 13.21 -8.86
C GLY A 370 21.16 13.68 -7.41
N VAL A 371 20.66 12.91 -6.44
CA VAL A 371 20.84 13.15 -5.01
C VAL A 371 21.79 12.11 -4.45
N SER A 372 22.82 12.57 -3.74
CA SER A 372 23.74 11.71 -2.99
C SER A 372 23.21 11.48 -1.58
N TYR A 373 23.13 10.21 -1.21
CA TYR A 373 22.68 9.74 0.08
C TYR A 373 23.83 9.00 0.75
N THR A 374 24.35 9.54 1.85
CA THR A 374 25.36 8.88 2.69
C THR A 374 24.65 8.02 3.72
N PHE A 375 25.09 6.79 3.90
CA PHE A 375 24.60 5.92 4.95
C PHE A 375 25.35 6.19 6.26
N GLY A 376 24.63 6.21 7.38
CA GLY A 376 25.19 6.28 8.72
C GLY A 376 25.92 5.00 9.13
N THR A 377 26.32 4.90 10.40
CA THR A 377 27.03 3.71 10.91
C THR A 377 26.13 2.51 11.11
N GLY A 378 24.82 2.74 11.23
CA GLY A 378 23.79 1.74 11.45
C GLY A 378 23.80 1.09 12.84
N GLY A 379 22.76 0.31 13.11
CA GLY A 379 22.60 -0.46 14.35
C GLY A 379 21.43 -1.45 14.30
N GLY A 380 21.38 -2.34 15.29
CA GLY A 380 20.29 -3.31 15.45
C GLY A 380 18.95 -2.63 15.73
N SER A 381 17.87 -3.41 15.74
CA SER A 381 16.51 -2.90 15.93
C SER A 381 15.69 -3.67 16.96
N LEU A 382 14.73 -3.00 17.58
CA LEU A 382 13.59 -3.62 18.25
C LEU A 382 12.44 -3.68 17.25
N VAL A 383 12.03 -4.88 16.85
CA VAL A 383 10.96 -5.12 15.89
C VAL A 383 9.74 -5.60 16.64
N LYS A 384 8.72 -4.73 16.76
CA LYS A 384 7.45 -5.09 17.36
C LYS A 384 6.51 -5.62 16.30
N ILE A 385 5.87 -6.75 16.58
CA ILE A 385 4.79 -7.29 15.78
C ILE A 385 3.53 -7.36 16.62
N VAL A 386 2.48 -6.65 16.20
CA VAL A 386 1.16 -6.70 16.81
C VAL A 386 0.25 -7.58 15.96
N GLU A 387 -0.30 -8.61 16.59
CA GLU A 387 -1.33 -9.46 16.00
C GLU A 387 -2.71 -8.81 16.10
N GLU A 388 -2.92 -7.72 15.37
CA GLU A 388 -4.26 -7.15 15.22
C GLU A 388 -4.82 -7.54 13.85
N GLY A 389 -6.16 -7.70 13.79
CA GLY A 389 -6.92 -7.92 12.56
C GLY A 389 -6.81 -6.68 11.67
N GLY A 390 -5.64 -6.54 11.05
CA GLY A 390 -5.20 -5.34 10.35
C GLY A 390 -6.26 -4.87 9.39
N LYS A 391 -6.41 -3.55 9.31
CA LYS A 391 -7.24 -2.95 8.27
C LYS A 391 -6.74 -3.42 6.90
N SER A 392 -7.68 -3.61 5.99
CA SER A 392 -7.37 -3.99 4.61
C SER A 392 -6.39 -2.98 3.98
N LEU A 393 -5.44 -3.52 3.22
CA LEU A 393 -4.52 -2.76 2.38
C LEU A 393 -4.96 -2.87 0.93
N THR A 394 -4.34 -2.08 0.04
CA THR A 394 -4.83 -1.98 -1.33
C THR A 394 -3.72 -1.82 -2.38
N ASP A 395 -4.02 -2.28 -3.59
CA ASP A 395 -3.20 -2.10 -4.78
C ASP A 395 -3.42 -0.72 -5.43
N LYS A 396 -2.79 -0.49 -6.59
CA LYS A 396 -2.91 0.77 -7.33
C LYS A 396 -4.33 1.02 -7.87
N GLN A 397 -5.09 -0.04 -8.10
CA GLN A 397 -6.45 -0.02 -8.62
C GLN A 397 -7.51 0.02 -7.51
N LEU A 398 -7.09 0.14 -6.25
CA LEU A 398 -7.95 0.17 -5.06
C LEU A 398 -8.62 -1.17 -4.73
N ASN A 399 -8.10 -2.28 -5.29
CA ASN A 399 -8.51 -3.62 -4.88
C ASN A 399 -7.91 -3.95 -3.54
N GLN A 400 -8.63 -4.69 -2.70
CA GLN A 400 -8.06 -5.24 -1.48
C GLN A 400 -6.91 -6.20 -1.86
N ILE A 401 -5.87 -6.28 -1.02
CA ILE A 401 -4.76 -7.24 -1.17
C ILE A 401 -4.65 -8.14 0.07
N LEU A 402 -4.18 -9.37 -0.13
CA LEU A 402 -3.86 -10.29 0.97
C LEU A 402 -2.70 -9.74 1.81
N THR A 403 -2.77 -9.82 3.13
CA THR A 403 -1.66 -9.40 4.01
C THR A 403 -1.31 -10.51 5.01
N PRO A 404 -0.70 -11.62 4.55
CA PRO A 404 -0.15 -12.65 5.42
C PRO A 404 0.78 -12.07 6.50
N SER A 405 0.83 -12.67 7.68
CA SER A 405 1.63 -12.16 8.80
C SER A 405 3.13 -12.08 8.51
N TYR A 406 3.66 -12.94 7.63
CA TYR A 406 5.06 -12.89 7.25
C TYR A 406 5.42 -11.64 6.44
N LEU A 407 4.46 -11.01 5.76
CA LEU A 407 4.68 -9.72 5.10
C LEU A 407 4.71 -8.57 6.08
N THR A 408 3.87 -8.59 7.11
CA THR A 408 3.97 -7.61 8.21
C THR A 408 5.34 -7.73 8.86
N LEU A 409 5.80 -8.94 9.16
CA LEU A 409 7.17 -9.14 9.66
C LEU A 409 8.22 -8.65 8.66
N GLY A 410 8.12 -9.06 7.40
CA GLY A 410 9.07 -8.67 6.34
C GLY A 410 9.13 -7.16 6.11
N HIS A 411 8.01 -6.47 6.26
CA HIS A 411 7.92 -5.01 6.24
C HIS A 411 8.75 -4.41 7.38
N GLU A 412 8.54 -4.85 8.63
CA GLU A 412 9.34 -4.34 9.76
C GLU A 412 10.82 -4.75 9.66
N LEU A 413 11.12 -5.94 9.13
CA LEU A 413 12.51 -6.34 8.87
C LEU A 413 13.16 -5.50 7.77
N GLY A 414 12.38 -4.99 6.81
CA GLY A 414 12.85 -4.02 5.83
C GLY A 414 13.34 -2.73 6.48
N HIS A 415 12.59 -2.20 7.46
CA HIS A 415 13.05 -1.08 8.29
C HIS A 415 14.28 -1.46 9.12
N ALA A 416 14.27 -2.62 9.79
CA ALA A 416 15.40 -3.08 10.61
C ALA A 416 16.68 -3.24 9.78
N MET A 417 16.56 -3.70 8.54
CA MET A 417 17.67 -3.85 7.60
C MET A 417 18.29 -2.49 7.26
N ARG A 418 17.46 -1.46 7.01
CA ARG A 418 17.95 -0.09 6.79
C ARG A 418 18.50 0.56 8.04
N ASN A 419 17.88 0.34 9.22
CA ASN A 419 18.45 0.78 10.49
C ASN A 419 19.85 0.20 10.69
N ARG A 420 20.05 -1.08 10.36
CA ARG A 420 21.34 -1.77 10.44
C ARG A 420 22.37 -1.25 9.44
N GLY A 421 21.93 -0.88 8.25
CA GLY A 421 22.81 -0.32 7.22
C GLY A 421 23.07 1.18 7.35
N GLY A 422 22.47 1.88 8.33
CA GLY A 422 22.56 3.34 8.39
C GLY A 422 21.78 4.04 7.26
N ALA A 423 20.80 3.35 6.67
CA ALA A 423 20.11 3.77 5.47
C ALA A 423 18.62 4.08 5.71
N SER A 424 18.21 4.43 6.94
CA SER A 424 16.83 4.83 7.24
C SER A 424 16.50 6.21 6.68
N PHE A 425 15.36 6.35 6.01
CA PHE A 425 14.87 7.62 5.49
C PHE A 425 13.99 8.39 6.48
N ALA A 426 13.74 7.85 7.68
CA ALA A 426 12.79 8.41 8.65
C ALA A 426 13.07 9.89 8.98
N HIS A 427 14.34 10.29 8.96
CA HIS A 427 14.79 11.65 9.27
C HIS A 427 15.41 12.41 8.09
N ALA A 428 15.21 11.94 6.85
CA ALA A 428 15.81 12.54 5.65
C ALA A 428 15.30 13.97 5.32
N GLY A 429 14.42 14.54 6.16
CA GLY A 429 13.87 15.88 6.04
C GLY A 429 12.72 15.99 5.04
N SER A 430 11.92 17.05 5.17
CA SER A 430 10.73 17.28 4.33
C SER A 430 11.06 17.38 2.83
N GLY A 431 12.21 17.95 2.47
CA GLY A 431 12.63 18.04 1.06
C GLY A 431 12.86 16.67 0.40
N THR A 432 13.28 15.65 1.16
CA THR A 432 13.42 14.28 0.64
C THR A 432 12.07 13.62 0.52
N PHE A 433 11.20 13.80 1.51
CA PHE A 433 9.84 13.28 1.45
C PHE A 433 9.08 13.82 0.24
N ASP A 434 9.18 15.12 -0.03
CA ASP A 434 8.50 15.75 -1.16
C ASP A 434 8.99 15.21 -2.51
N LYS A 435 10.30 14.94 -2.64
CA LYS A 435 10.85 14.32 -3.86
C LYS A 435 10.35 12.90 -4.04
N LEU A 436 10.44 12.06 -3.01
CA LEU A 436 9.99 10.67 -3.06
C LEU A 436 8.48 10.58 -3.32
N LEU A 437 7.71 11.45 -2.67
CA LEU A 437 6.26 11.54 -2.84
C LEU A 437 5.88 12.04 -4.23
N LEU A 438 6.57 13.06 -4.76
CA LEU A 438 6.35 13.54 -6.13
C LEU A 438 6.63 12.43 -7.16
N GLU A 439 7.66 11.62 -6.93
CA GLU A 439 7.98 10.49 -7.81
C GLU A 439 6.93 9.38 -7.76
N GLU A 440 6.36 9.11 -6.58
CA GLU A 440 5.39 8.03 -6.40
C GLU A 440 3.96 8.44 -6.79
N GLU A 441 3.51 9.60 -6.32
CA GLU A 441 2.14 10.07 -6.52
C GLU A 441 1.99 11.06 -7.69
N GLY A 442 3.09 11.60 -8.22
CA GLY A 442 3.04 12.72 -9.17
C GLY A 442 2.62 14.05 -8.53
N SER A 443 2.48 14.11 -7.21
CA SER A 443 2.07 15.30 -6.45
C SER A 443 2.69 15.30 -5.04
N THR A 444 2.84 16.48 -4.44
CA THR A 444 3.27 16.67 -3.04
C THR A 444 2.18 17.33 -2.19
N ASP A 445 0.95 17.35 -2.69
CA ASP A 445 -0.18 17.97 -2.01
C ASP A 445 -0.56 17.24 -0.71
N ALA A 446 -1.45 17.86 0.07
CA ALA A 446 -1.89 17.30 1.34
C ALA A 446 -2.57 15.92 1.19
N GLN A 447 -3.17 15.62 0.04
CA GLN A 447 -3.85 14.34 -0.21
C GLN A 447 -2.84 13.24 -0.55
N ALA A 448 -1.78 13.56 -1.30
CA ALA A 448 -0.66 12.64 -1.47
C ALA A 448 -0.04 12.29 -0.11
N ARG A 449 0.11 13.28 0.79
CA ARG A 449 0.62 13.07 2.15
C ARG A 449 -0.33 12.31 3.08
N THR A 450 -1.63 12.18 2.79
CA THR A 450 -2.51 11.32 3.59
C THR A 450 -2.38 9.84 3.22
N LEU A 451 -1.77 9.53 2.07
CA LEU A 451 -1.53 8.15 1.61
C LEU A 451 -0.23 7.55 2.18
N TRP A 452 0.68 8.40 2.63
CA TRP A 452 2.03 8.05 3.10
C TRP A 452 2.33 8.77 4.42
N THR A 453 2.75 8.06 5.46
CA THR A 453 3.06 8.70 6.75
C THR A 453 4.40 9.41 6.76
N ASP A 454 5.38 8.88 6.04
CA ASP A 454 6.77 9.35 6.03
C ASP A 454 7.52 8.81 4.79
N PRO A 455 8.72 9.36 4.48
CA PRO A 455 9.53 8.89 3.35
C PRO A 455 10.06 7.46 3.48
N GLU A 456 10.23 6.97 4.71
CA GLU A 456 10.77 5.64 4.97
C GLU A 456 9.77 4.56 4.55
N GLU A 457 8.47 4.79 4.74
CA GLU A 457 7.40 3.93 4.24
C GLU A 457 7.34 3.83 2.71
N ILE A 458 7.58 4.94 2.00
CA ILE A 458 7.65 4.92 0.53
C ILE A 458 8.75 3.96 0.08
N VAL A 459 9.95 4.10 0.65
CA VAL A 459 11.08 3.23 0.30
C VAL A 459 10.80 1.80 0.75
N ASN A 460 10.31 1.59 1.96
CA ASN A 460 10.09 0.24 2.50
C ASN A 460 9.07 -0.55 1.68
N ILE A 461 7.91 0.05 1.39
CA ILE A 461 6.85 -0.61 0.64
C ILE A 461 7.33 -0.90 -0.78
N THR A 462 7.91 0.09 -1.46
CA THR A 462 8.27 -0.06 -2.88
C THR A 462 9.49 -0.96 -3.13
N SER A 463 10.44 -1.04 -2.19
CA SER A 463 11.71 -1.76 -2.39
C SER A 463 11.91 -3.00 -1.52
N SER A 464 11.20 -3.13 -0.39
CA SER A 464 11.28 -4.30 0.49
C SER A 464 9.99 -5.10 0.47
N GLU A 465 8.86 -4.50 0.86
CA GLU A 465 7.60 -5.23 0.96
C GLU A 465 7.17 -5.77 -0.41
N ASN A 466 7.15 -4.92 -1.45
CA ASN A 466 6.73 -5.35 -2.78
C ASN A 466 7.68 -6.39 -3.40
N LYS A 467 8.96 -6.41 -3.03
CA LYS A 467 9.86 -7.50 -3.40
C LYS A 467 9.46 -8.82 -2.76
N LEU A 468 9.21 -8.82 -1.45
CA LEU A 468 8.69 -10.01 -0.78
C LEU A 468 7.36 -10.46 -1.39
N ARG A 469 6.45 -9.53 -1.71
CA ARG A 469 5.18 -9.86 -2.38
C ARG A 469 5.39 -10.53 -3.73
N GLN A 470 6.31 -10.02 -4.55
CA GLN A 470 6.67 -10.63 -5.84
C GLN A 470 7.20 -12.07 -5.68
N GLU A 471 8.05 -12.34 -4.69
CA GLU A 471 8.59 -13.69 -4.45
C GLU A 471 7.52 -14.72 -4.09
N HIS A 472 6.41 -14.26 -3.52
CA HIS A 472 5.31 -15.10 -3.06
C HIS A 472 4.04 -15.00 -3.94
N LEU A 473 4.18 -14.43 -5.15
CA LEU A 473 3.09 -14.25 -6.13
C LEU A 473 1.88 -13.49 -5.57
N LEU A 474 2.16 -12.46 -4.77
CA LEU A 474 1.15 -11.59 -4.19
C LEU A 474 1.08 -10.26 -4.93
N THR A 475 -0.13 -9.70 -5.01
CA THR A 475 -0.33 -8.35 -5.52
C THR A 475 0.45 -7.32 -4.70
N GLU A 476 1.14 -6.42 -5.38
CA GLU A 476 1.88 -5.30 -4.77
C GLU A 476 0.96 -4.36 -3.97
N ARG A 477 1.49 -3.83 -2.88
CA ARG A 477 0.88 -2.77 -2.09
C ARG A 477 1.24 -1.42 -2.70
N ASN A 478 0.28 -0.51 -2.80
CA ASN A 478 0.53 0.81 -3.38
C ASN A 478 0.66 1.94 -2.36
N TYR A 479 0.05 1.86 -1.17
CA TYR A 479 0.06 2.95 -0.20
C TYR A 479 0.35 2.45 1.22
N HIS A 480 0.97 3.29 2.05
CA HIS A 480 1.06 2.99 3.47
C HIS A 480 -0.32 3.08 4.16
N ALA A 481 -1.14 4.05 3.77
CA ALA A 481 -2.48 4.21 4.32
C ALA A 481 -3.38 2.97 4.10
N THR A 482 -4.31 2.78 5.02
CA THR A 482 -5.30 1.70 4.99
C THR A 482 -6.35 1.95 3.91
N GLN A 483 -7.02 0.90 3.44
CA GLN A 483 -7.91 0.98 2.28
C GLN A 483 -9.05 2.00 2.45
N ASP A 484 -9.61 2.15 3.65
CA ASP A 484 -10.60 3.18 3.99
C ASP A 484 -10.06 4.61 3.79
N VAL A 485 -8.84 4.87 4.26
CA VAL A 485 -8.17 6.17 4.09
C VAL A 485 -7.82 6.44 2.64
N VAL A 486 -7.30 5.42 1.92
CA VAL A 486 -6.99 5.54 0.49
C VAL A 486 -8.26 5.84 -0.31
N ALA A 487 -9.33 5.08 -0.06
CA ALA A 487 -10.62 5.26 -0.71
C ALA A 487 -11.16 6.67 -0.54
N GLY A 488 -11.25 7.16 0.70
CA GLY A 488 -11.70 8.53 0.98
C GLY A 488 -10.81 9.59 0.33
N THR A 489 -9.49 9.41 0.37
CA THR A 489 -8.54 10.33 -0.24
C THR A 489 -8.69 10.41 -1.76
N LYS A 490 -8.77 9.26 -2.45
CA LYS A 490 -8.92 9.22 -3.91
C LYS A 490 -10.27 9.78 -4.36
N PHE A 491 -11.34 9.54 -3.60
CA PHE A 491 -12.62 10.21 -3.85
C PHE A 491 -12.47 11.73 -3.74
N GLN A 492 -11.85 12.23 -2.67
CA GLN A 492 -11.67 13.67 -2.47
C GLN A 492 -10.79 14.28 -3.56
N GLN A 493 -9.76 13.59 -4.05
CA GLN A 493 -8.94 14.01 -5.20
C GLN A 493 -9.79 14.14 -6.47
N ALA A 494 -10.59 13.12 -6.78
CA ALA A 494 -11.47 13.13 -7.95
C ALA A 494 -12.52 14.23 -7.87
N LEU A 495 -13.11 14.43 -6.68
CA LEU A 495 -14.06 15.50 -6.40
C LEU A 495 -13.42 16.89 -6.55
N ASN A 496 -12.23 17.11 -5.97
CA ASN A 496 -11.51 18.38 -6.10
C ASN A 496 -11.17 18.69 -7.56
N THR A 497 -10.71 17.69 -8.31
CA THR A 497 -10.44 17.80 -9.74
C THR A 497 -11.70 18.25 -10.49
N LEU A 498 -12.84 17.68 -10.15
CA LEU A 498 -14.13 18.05 -10.73
C LEU A 498 -14.55 19.48 -10.35
N LEU A 499 -14.43 19.85 -9.08
CA LEU A 499 -14.77 21.19 -8.58
C LEU A 499 -13.89 22.29 -9.17
N ASN A 500 -12.62 22.01 -9.45
CA ASN A 500 -11.69 22.93 -10.11
C ASN A 500 -12.09 23.25 -11.56
N LYS A 501 -12.99 22.46 -12.18
CA LYS A 501 -13.59 22.80 -13.48
C LYS A 501 -14.66 23.89 -13.39
N VAL A 502 -14.98 24.38 -12.19
CA VAL A 502 -15.93 25.47 -11.94
C VAL A 502 -15.18 26.72 -11.48
N PRO A 503 -15.48 27.90 -12.04
CA PRO A 503 -14.79 29.13 -11.67
C PRO A 503 -14.97 29.54 -10.19
N GLU A 504 -16.08 29.15 -9.57
CA GLU A 504 -16.45 29.52 -8.20
C GLU A 504 -17.17 28.35 -7.49
N PRO A 505 -16.51 27.65 -6.54
CA PRO A 505 -17.06 26.46 -5.88
C PRO A 505 -18.38 26.68 -5.12
N LYS A 506 -18.64 27.93 -4.67
CA LYS A 506 -19.88 28.29 -3.93
C LYS A 506 -21.17 27.99 -4.72
N TYR A 507 -21.10 27.93 -6.05
CA TYR A 507 -22.25 27.61 -6.90
C TYR A 507 -22.52 26.11 -7.02
N VAL A 508 -21.53 25.29 -6.68
CA VAL A 508 -21.68 23.85 -6.60
C VAL A 508 -22.23 23.48 -5.24
N SER A 509 -21.60 23.97 -4.16
CA SER A 509 -21.95 23.62 -2.78
C SER A 509 -23.33 24.11 -2.33
N GLY A 510 -23.85 25.17 -2.95
CA GLY A 510 -25.21 25.68 -2.69
C GLY A 510 -26.33 25.00 -3.48
N SER A 511 -26.04 23.99 -4.30
CA SER A 511 -27.06 23.31 -5.10
C SER A 511 -27.81 22.23 -4.31
N HIS A 512 -29.09 22.00 -4.63
CA HIS A 512 -29.89 20.93 -4.01
C HIS A 512 -29.20 19.57 -4.13
N ALA A 513 -28.77 19.23 -5.35
CA ALA A 513 -28.06 17.99 -5.63
C ALA A 513 -26.81 17.84 -4.76
N TRP A 514 -26.06 18.92 -4.53
CA TRP A 514 -24.95 18.89 -3.59
C TRP A 514 -25.40 18.61 -2.16
N GLN A 515 -26.38 19.34 -1.65
CA GLN A 515 -26.82 19.19 -0.27
C GLN A 515 -27.47 17.82 0.02
N THR A 516 -28.19 17.23 -0.94
CA THR A 516 -28.94 16.00 -0.71
C THR A 516 -28.23 14.73 -1.18
N GLN A 517 -27.32 14.81 -2.16
CA GLN A 517 -26.68 13.63 -2.75
C GLN A 517 -25.17 13.57 -2.50
N ILE A 518 -24.50 14.72 -2.40
CA ILE A 518 -23.02 14.78 -2.42
C ILE A 518 -22.45 15.08 -1.03
N ALA A 519 -22.97 16.09 -0.33
CA ALA A 519 -22.52 16.49 1.00
C ALA A 519 -22.68 15.39 2.05
N PRO A 520 -23.81 14.64 2.13
CA PRO A 520 -23.95 13.55 3.08
C PRO A 520 -22.92 12.44 2.83
N VAL A 521 -22.58 12.21 1.57
CA VAL A 521 -21.56 11.27 1.12
C VAL A 521 -20.15 11.73 1.56
N ILE A 522 -19.78 12.99 1.32
CA ILE A 522 -18.45 13.52 1.68
C ILE A 522 -18.24 13.48 3.20
N ASN A 523 -19.29 13.82 3.96
CA ASN A 523 -19.23 13.94 5.41
C ASN A 523 -19.42 12.60 6.14
N ASP A 524 -19.56 11.50 5.42
CA ASP A 524 -19.64 10.17 6.02
C ASP A 524 -18.26 9.75 6.56
N PRO A 525 -18.11 9.55 7.88
CA PRO A 525 -16.85 9.16 8.49
C PRO A 525 -16.46 7.71 8.14
N ASP A 526 -17.43 6.87 7.76
CA ASP A 526 -17.23 5.43 7.57
C ASP A 526 -16.97 5.12 6.09
N TRP A 527 -15.74 5.32 5.64
CA TRP A 527 -15.33 4.98 4.28
C TRP A 527 -15.16 3.47 4.10
N THR A 528 -15.88 2.91 3.12
CA THR A 528 -15.67 1.54 2.64
C THR A 528 -15.42 1.54 1.13
N PRO A 529 -14.79 0.50 0.57
CA PRO A 529 -14.55 0.39 -0.88
C PRO A 529 -15.85 0.36 -1.71
N GLU A 530 -16.94 -0.17 -1.16
CA GLU A 530 -18.26 -0.18 -1.80
C GLU A 530 -18.82 1.22 -1.90
N LYS A 531 -18.77 1.95 -0.77
CA LYS A 531 -19.17 3.34 -0.73
C LYS A 531 -18.33 4.13 -1.72
N LEU A 532 -17.02 3.88 -1.82
CA LEU A 532 -16.19 4.53 -2.83
C LEU A 532 -16.72 4.28 -4.25
N THR A 533 -16.97 3.02 -4.61
CA THR A 533 -17.45 2.65 -5.95
C THR A 533 -18.79 3.32 -6.27
N GLU A 534 -19.75 3.27 -5.34
CA GLU A 534 -21.04 3.95 -5.46
C GLU A 534 -20.87 5.46 -5.63
N ARG A 535 -19.97 6.07 -4.85
CA ARG A 535 -19.74 7.53 -4.86
C ARG A 535 -19.00 7.99 -6.10
N LEU A 536 -18.04 7.21 -6.60
CA LEU A 536 -17.36 7.48 -7.88
C LEU A 536 -18.37 7.47 -9.04
N ARG A 537 -19.41 6.63 -8.99
CA ARG A 537 -20.51 6.67 -9.98
C ARG A 537 -21.34 7.96 -9.93
N LEU A 538 -21.31 8.71 -8.83
CA LEU A 538 -21.95 10.02 -8.76
C LEU A 538 -21.16 11.09 -9.52
N LEU A 539 -19.84 10.95 -9.68
CA LEU A 539 -19.00 11.99 -10.30
C LEU A 539 -19.46 12.40 -11.71
N PRO A 540 -19.78 11.47 -12.64
CA PRO A 540 -20.35 11.85 -13.94
C PRO A 540 -21.69 12.57 -13.83
N ALA A 541 -22.55 12.20 -12.87
CA ALA A 541 -23.82 12.88 -12.65
C ALA A 541 -23.59 14.33 -12.18
N ILE A 542 -22.62 14.54 -11.30
CA ILE A 542 -22.20 15.88 -10.86
C ILE A 542 -21.68 16.70 -12.05
N GLU A 543 -20.80 16.10 -12.85
CA GLU A 543 -20.23 16.72 -14.04
C GLU A 543 -21.30 17.19 -15.03
N ASN A 544 -22.29 16.34 -15.29
CA ASN A 544 -23.29 16.57 -16.33
C ASN A 544 -24.49 17.41 -15.87
N SER A 545 -24.83 17.41 -14.58
CA SER A 545 -26.02 18.10 -14.07
C SER A 545 -25.71 19.33 -13.22
N VAL A 546 -24.71 19.26 -12.33
CA VAL A 546 -24.43 20.31 -11.36
C VAL A 546 -23.49 21.36 -11.93
N LEU A 547 -22.42 20.95 -12.63
CA LEU A 547 -21.43 21.91 -13.14
C LEU A 547 -21.98 22.87 -14.21
N PRO A 548 -22.83 22.45 -15.17
CA PRO A 548 -23.38 23.38 -16.15
C PRO A 548 -24.25 24.46 -15.50
N VAL A 549 -25.05 24.09 -14.49
CA VAL A 549 -25.86 25.04 -13.71
C VAL A 549 -24.95 26.00 -12.95
N ALA A 550 -23.92 25.50 -12.28
CA ALA A 550 -22.97 26.33 -11.55
C ALA A 550 -22.24 27.33 -12.47
N ARG A 551 -21.83 26.89 -13.67
CA ARG A 551 -21.19 27.74 -14.69
C ARG A 551 -22.12 28.85 -15.18
N LYS A 552 -23.41 28.55 -15.40
CA LYS A 552 -24.39 29.56 -15.80
C LYS A 552 -24.64 30.59 -14.69
N LYS A 553 -24.81 30.13 -13.44
CA LYS A 553 -24.94 31.03 -12.27
C LYS A 553 -23.72 31.95 -12.13
N TYR A 554 -22.52 31.39 -12.28
CA TYR A 554 -21.27 32.17 -12.28
C TYR A 554 -21.22 33.18 -13.43
N ALA A 555 -21.60 32.80 -14.65
CA ALA A 555 -21.61 33.71 -15.80
C ALA A 555 -22.51 34.93 -15.56
N ILE A 556 -23.68 34.74 -14.95
CA ILE A 556 -24.61 35.82 -14.61
C ILE A 556 -24.04 36.73 -13.51
N GLU A 557 -23.49 36.16 -12.43
CA GLU A 557 -22.84 36.97 -11.38
C GLU A 557 -21.63 37.74 -11.93
N LYS A 558 -20.85 37.11 -12.80
CA LYS A 558 -19.72 37.75 -13.49
C LYS A 558 -20.18 38.90 -14.36
N GLN A 559 -21.24 38.74 -15.17
CA GLN A 559 -21.82 39.84 -15.96
C GLN A 559 -22.22 41.03 -15.08
N LEU A 560 -22.87 40.78 -13.93
CA LEU A 560 -23.21 41.84 -12.98
C LEU A 560 -21.96 42.51 -12.37
N THR A 561 -20.93 41.72 -12.06
CA THR A 561 -19.67 42.21 -11.50
C THR A 561 -18.88 43.06 -12.50
N ASP A 562 -18.80 42.61 -13.75
CA ASP A 562 -18.15 43.31 -14.85
C ASP A 562 -18.88 44.62 -15.15
N LEU A 563 -20.21 44.59 -15.15
CA LEU A 563 -21.04 45.78 -15.33
C LEU A 563 -20.82 46.79 -14.19
N ARG A 564 -20.76 46.33 -12.94
CA ARG A 564 -20.41 47.20 -11.80
C ARG A 564 -19.02 47.81 -12.00
N GLN A 565 -18.02 47.00 -12.35
CA GLN A 565 -16.64 47.45 -12.50
C GLN A 565 -16.50 48.48 -13.62
N LYS A 566 -17.18 48.28 -14.76
CA LYS A 566 -17.23 49.22 -15.88
C LYS A 566 -17.77 50.59 -15.47
N HIS A 567 -18.69 50.63 -14.50
CA HIS A 567 -19.36 51.85 -14.04
C HIS A 567 -18.91 52.29 -12.63
N LYS A 568 -17.78 51.80 -12.12
CA LYS A 568 -17.31 52.07 -10.74
C LYS A 568 -17.08 53.55 -10.42
N SER A 569 -16.85 54.39 -11.42
CA SER A 569 -16.71 55.85 -11.26
C SER A 569 -18.04 56.59 -11.15
N LEU A 570 -19.15 55.90 -11.43
CA LEU A 570 -20.50 56.49 -11.49
C LEU A 570 -21.40 56.04 -10.35
N ILE A 571 -21.16 54.85 -9.78
CA ILE A 571 -21.96 54.29 -8.69
C ILE A 571 -21.09 53.56 -7.69
N SER A 572 -21.35 53.82 -6.40
CA SER A 572 -20.72 53.08 -5.32
C SER A 572 -21.17 51.61 -5.33
N ARG A 573 -20.39 50.72 -4.72
CA ARG A 573 -20.77 49.32 -4.57
C ARG A 573 -22.12 49.18 -3.84
N ASP A 574 -22.31 49.95 -2.77
CA ASP A 574 -23.51 49.84 -1.94
C ASP A 574 -24.75 50.31 -2.70
N ASP A 575 -24.64 51.37 -3.49
CA ASP A 575 -25.76 51.85 -4.30
C ASP A 575 -26.07 50.91 -5.46
N PHE A 576 -25.06 50.27 -6.05
CA PHE A 576 -25.27 49.22 -7.05
C PHE A 576 -26.05 48.03 -6.46
N MET A 577 -25.76 47.64 -5.22
CA MET A 577 -26.46 46.56 -4.51
C MET A 577 -27.88 46.94 -4.06
N LYS A 578 -28.23 48.23 -4.05
CA LYS A 578 -29.60 48.71 -3.78
C LYS A 578 -30.52 48.60 -4.99
N ILE A 579 -29.98 48.44 -6.21
CA ILE A 579 -30.80 48.23 -7.42
C ILE A 579 -31.63 46.96 -7.22
N LYS A 580 -32.96 47.10 -7.27
CA LYS A 580 -33.92 46.03 -6.98
C LYS A 580 -33.65 44.80 -7.86
N GLU A 581 -33.45 45.01 -9.15
CA GLU A 581 -33.19 43.96 -10.14
C GLU A 581 -31.87 43.24 -9.86
N VAL A 582 -30.82 43.96 -9.44
CA VAL A 582 -29.53 43.37 -9.02
C VAL A 582 -29.74 42.49 -7.79
N ARG A 583 -30.44 43.00 -6.77
CA ARG A 583 -30.74 42.23 -5.55
C ARG A 583 -31.56 40.99 -5.85
N GLU A 584 -32.57 41.10 -6.72
CA GLU A 584 -33.41 39.97 -7.10
C GLU A 584 -32.65 38.93 -7.92
N VAL A 585 -31.77 39.33 -8.83
CA VAL A 585 -30.89 38.38 -9.55
C VAL A 585 -29.97 37.67 -8.55
N LEU A 586 -29.28 38.41 -7.70
CA LEU A 586 -28.36 37.81 -6.72
C LEU A 586 -29.07 36.92 -5.70
N SER A 587 -30.31 37.27 -5.32
CA SER A 587 -31.14 36.43 -4.47
C SER A 587 -31.58 35.18 -5.20
N ASN A 588 -32.04 35.28 -6.45
CA ASN A 588 -32.45 34.13 -7.26
C ASN A 588 -31.29 33.18 -7.57
N LEU A 589 -30.07 33.70 -7.81
CA LEU A 589 -28.89 32.86 -8.02
C LEU A 589 -28.56 31.97 -6.81
N ARG A 590 -28.98 32.40 -5.61
CA ARG A 590 -28.80 31.65 -4.36
C ARG A 590 -29.93 30.65 -4.08
N THR A 591 -31.04 30.70 -4.81
CA THR A 591 -32.15 29.76 -4.62
C THR A 591 -32.05 28.56 -5.57
N GLU A 592 -32.76 27.49 -5.20
CA GLU A 592 -32.90 26.28 -6.02
C GLU A 592 -33.82 26.54 -7.24
N ASN A 593 -34.85 27.37 -7.07
CA ASN A 593 -35.79 27.78 -8.12
C ASN A 593 -35.24 28.87 -9.06
N TRP A 594 -33.92 28.89 -9.28
CA TRP A 594 -33.33 29.87 -10.17
C TRP A 594 -33.78 29.57 -11.61
N ASP A 595 -34.18 30.61 -12.32
CA ASP A 595 -34.57 30.53 -13.73
C ASP A 595 -33.56 31.34 -14.52
N GLU A 596 -32.81 30.66 -15.38
CA GLU A 596 -31.76 31.25 -16.21
C GLU A 596 -32.31 32.38 -17.08
N GLY A 597 -33.45 32.16 -17.74
CA GLY A 597 -34.09 33.14 -18.61
C GLY A 597 -34.53 34.38 -17.84
N ARG A 598 -35.14 34.20 -16.66
CA ARG A 598 -35.57 35.29 -15.77
C ARG A 598 -34.38 36.08 -15.22
N CYS A 599 -33.29 35.40 -14.87
CA CYS A 599 -32.07 36.06 -14.40
C CYS A 599 -31.40 36.84 -15.53
N GLN A 600 -31.27 36.24 -16.72
CA GLN A 600 -30.68 36.90 -17.89
C GLN A 600 -31.52 38.11 -18.33
N LEU A 601 -32.85 38.00 -18.31
CA LEU A 601 -33.75 39.12 -18.60
C LEU A 601 -33.49 40.30 -17.67
N LYS A 602 -33.35 40.04 -16.36
CA LYS A 602 -33.04 41.08 -15.37
C LYS A 602 -31.63 41.65 -15.54
N VAL A 603 -30.62 40.82 -15.82
CA VAL A 603 -29.27 41.33 -16.14
C VAL A 603 -29.29 42.23 -17.38
N ASN A 604 -30.06 41.86 -18.41
CA ASN A 604 -30.24 42.69 -19.60
C ASN A 604 -30.96 44.01 -19.26
N GLN A 605 -31.96 44.00 -18.37
CA GLN A 605 -32.62 45.22 -17.87
C GLN A 605 -31.63 46.13 -17.13
N VAL A 606 -30.83 45.60 -16.19
CA VAL A 606 -29.80 46.35 -15.47
C VAL A 606 -28.75 46.91 -16.46
N THR A 607 -28.31 46.11 -17.41
CA THR A 607 -27.37 46.53 -18.46
C THR A 607 -27.92 47.68 -19.30
N LYS A 608 -29.20 47.61 -19.69
CA LYS A 608 -29.87 48.69 -20.42
C LYS A 608 -29.95 49.97 -19.58
N MET A 609 -30.34 49.85 -18.30
CA MET A 609 -30.40 50.99 -17.37
C MET A 609 -29.03 51.64 -17.19
N MET A 610 -27.97 50.86 -17.02
CA MET A 610 -26.62 51.37 -16.79
C MET A 610 -25.96 51.97 -18.02
N ASN A 611 -26.41 51.61 -19.23
CA ASN A 611 -25.92 52.26 -20.45
C ASN A 611 -26.77 53.50 -20.84
N ASP A 612 -27.92 53.74 -20.19
CA ASP A 612 -28.76 54.92 -20.45
C ASP A 612 -28.20 56.18 -19.77
N LYS A 613 -27.61 57.08 -20.57
CA LYS A 613 -27.08 58.36 -20.11
C LYS A 613 -28.16 59.29 -19.51
N ALA A 614 -29.42 59.18 -19.92
CA ALA A 614 -30.51 59.98 -19.38
C ALA A 614 -30.92 59.48 -17.99
N TRP A 615 -30.91 58.16 -17.78
CA TRP A 615 -31.12 57.56 -16.47
C TRP A 615 -30.04 58.02 -15.47
N TRP A 616 -28.76 58.01 -15.85
CA TRP A 616 -27.68 58.53 -14.99
C TRP A 616 -27.81 60.01 -14.67
N ARG A 617 -28.30 60.84 -15.60
CA ARG A 617 -28.60 62.25 -15.32
C ARG A 617 -29.69 62.38 -14.26
N LYS A 618 -30.77 61.60 -14.35
CA LYS A 618 -31.84 61.57 -13.34
C LYS A 618 -31.35 61.06 -11.98
N VAL A 619 -30.49 60.03 -11.96
CA VAL A 619 -29.91 59.49 -10.71
C VAL A 619 -28.89 60.46 -10.09
N LYS A 620 -28.07 61.15 -10.88
CA LYS A 620 -27.13 62.18 -10.36
C LYS A 620 -27.86 63.42 -9.83
N ILE A 621 -28.89 63.89 -10.54
CA ILE A 621 -29.72 65.02 -10.10
C ILE A 621 -30.56 64.61 -8.88
N GLY A 622 -31.09 63.38 -8.88
CA GLY A 622 -31.82 62.80 -7.77
C GLY A 622 -30.94 62.39 -6.59
N GLY A 623 -29.65 62.13 -6.76
CA GLY A 623 -28.72 61.73 -5.70
C GLY A 623 -28.44 62.84 -4.69
N ALA A 624 -28.53 64.10 -5.12
CA ALA A 624 -28.58 65.26 -4.21
C ALA A 624 -29.89 65.32 -3.39
N ILE A 625 -30.95 64.61 -3.81
CA ILE A 625 -32.26 64.55 -3.14
C ILE A 625 -32.45 63.22 -2.39
N PHE A 626 -31.84 62.13 -2.85
CA PHE A 626 -31.93 60.79 -2.24
C PHE A 626 -30.99 60.61 -1.05
N ALA A 627 -29.88 61.35 -0.97
CA ALA A 627 -29.15 61.50 0.30
C ALA A 627 -30.03 62.13 1.39
N SER A 628 -30.97 63.00 1.00
CA SER A 628 -31.92 63.66 1.90
C SER A 628 -33.14 62.79 2.23
N LEU A 629 -33.62 61.96 1.30
CA LEU A 629 -34.80 61.10 1.53
C LEU A 629 -34.49 59.77 2.22
N ALA A 630 -33.25 59.27 2.15
CA ALA A 630 -32.83 58.14 2.97
C ALA A 630 -32.70 58.49 4.47
N ALA A 631 -32.51 59.78 4.82
CA ALA A 631 -32.54 60.26 6.20
C ALA A 631 -33.98 60.48 6.74
N ILE A 632 -34.98 60.62 5.86
CA ILE A 632 -36.39 60.87 6.27
C ILE A 632 -37.21 59.57 6.31
N GLY A 633 -36.85 58.56 5.52
CA GLY A 633 -37.60 57.29 5.43
C GLY A 633 -37.47 56.33 6.63
N VAL A 634 -36.52 56.55 7.55
CA VAL A 634 -36.35 55.72 8.77
C VAL A 634 -36.88 56.42 10.03
N GLY A 635 -37.04 57.75 10.00
CA GLY A 635 -37.58 58.52 11.14
C GLY A 635 -39.11 58.52 11.26
N VAL A 636 -39.84 58.21 10.19
CA VAL A 636 -41.32 58.25 10.19
C VAL A 636 -41.96 56.88 10.47
N TYR A 637 -41.23 55.78 10.25
CA TYR A 637 -41.78 54.43 10.50
C TYR A 637 -41.69 53.98 11.97
N LEU A 638 -40.81 54.59 12.79
CA LEU A 638 -40.68 54.29 14.23
C LEU A 638 -41.48 55.22 15.15
N LYS A 639 -42.16 56.25 14.63
CA LYS A 639 -43.07 57.10 15.42
C LYS A 639 -44.55 56.71 15.27
N TYR A 640 -44.87 55.76 14.38
CA TYR A 640 -46.24 55.29 14.15
C TYR A 640 -46.53 53.89 14.73
N PHE A 641 -45.54 53.23 15.35
CA PHE A 641 -45.69 51.88 15.94
C PHE A 641 -45.22 51.74 17.40
N SER A 642 -44.92 52.84 18.10
CA SER A 642 -44.82 52.86 19.57
C SER A 642 -45.90 53.78 20.11
N GLY A 643 -47.09 53.21 20.32
CA GLY A 643 -48.28 53.90 20.80
C GLY A 643 -49.50 53.00 21.01
N ASN A 644 -49.27 51.74 21.40
CA ASN A 644 -49.99 50.99 22.43
C ASN A 644 -49.24 49.68 22.70
#